data_AF-I1ICZ5-F1
#
_entry.id   AF-I1ICZ5-F1
#
_cell.length_a   1.000
_cell.length_b   1.000
_cell.length_c   1.000
_cell.angle_alpha   90.00
_cell.angle_beta   90.00
_cell.angle_gamma   90.00
#
_symmetry.space_group_name_H-M   'P 1'
#
loop_
_entity.id
_entity.type
_entity.pdbx_description
1 polymer ?
#
loop_
_entity_poly.entity_id
_entity_poly.type
_entity_poly.pdbx_seq_one_letter_code
_entity_poly.pdbx_strand_id
1 'polypeptide(L)'
;MSLDLLSCRFLFSSCGVRQPPSRRRVVFLAAGPSSPPTPSTPRSLESSSSRERLVRAAPLGPSKQAPRPVGNNGSRTKRRRRRRTVQEEQEGGCVPSVEEASIRVATLYENGDPLGRKELGRCVVEWLKQGMQSMASKFASAELQGDMAEPNTAALTLDWGSAEGQLGFVIQAQPYLSAIPMPKGLEALCFKACTHYPTLFDHFQRELRDVLISYQNQGLISEWRSTHTWKLLKEMANSTHHRAAVRRTTPRTKAVHSSIGISLKKVRLMQDRIEDFVRHMSDLLRIERDVELEFTQEELNATTMLENNSEPPKPVEYLVSHGQAQQEQCDTICNLNVISSSTGLGGLHLVIFRIEGGHKLPPTTLSPGDMVCVRTCNSRGEGATSCMQGFLYNLGEDGCSITVALESRHGDPTFSRLFGKSVRIDRIQGLADALTYERNLEALMLLQRNGLQKSNASISVVATLFGDSKDMMKMEQNCLTDWGELSLPDLRLSERYAFDASQLRAISLGLNKKRPVLVIQGPPGTGKTVLLAELIVRAVRQGENVLVTAPSNAAVDNMVERLSSTGLNIVRVGNPARISPSVASKSLAEIVNGRLGQFMKELERKRTNLREDLRDCIEDDSLAAGIRQLLKQLGRDMEKKEKETIMEVLSDAQVVLSTNTGAADPHIRKAGCFDLVIIDEAGQAIEPSCWIPILQGKRCILAGDHCQLAPAILSRKALEGGLGKSMMERASSLHDGLLNSRLMVQHRMHDSIASWASKEMYHGLLKSSHSVSSHLLADSPVVKATWITRCPLLLLDTRMPYGILNIDCVEHLDPAGTGSFYNDGEADIVTQHVLNLVHCGVSPSAIAVQSPYIAQVQLLREKFEEYPGLSGVEASTIDSFQGREADAVVISMVRSNPLGAVGFMGDSRLMNVAITRARRHVTVVCDTSTICHSTFLARLLRHIRRHGQVKHVAPGSLDGVSGLGFNQTSLPSIG
;
A
#
# COMPACT_ATOMS: atom_id res chain seq x y z
N MET A 1 4.21 61.19 12.08
CA MET A 1 3.19 62.25 12.01
C MET A 1 1.95 61.59 11.41
N SER A 2 1.16 60.82 12.14
CA SER A 2 0.25 61.13 13.28
C SER A 2 -1.08 61.75 12.84
N LEU A 3 -2.16 61.08 13.27
CA LEU A 3 -3.58 61.48 13.36
C LEU A 3 -4.42 61.35 12.07
N ASP A 4 -5.70 60.96 12.09
CA ASP A 4 -6.56 60.16 12.97
C ASP A 4 -7.92 60.03 12.26
N LEU A 5 -8.66 58.97 12.56
CA LEU A 5 -10.14 58.83 12.59
C LEU A 5 -11.05 59.64 11.62
N LEU A 6 -11.85 58.92 10.82
CA LEU A 6 -13.27 59.25 10.64
C LEU A 6 -14.14 58.03 10.27
N SER A 7 -15.25 57.94 10.98
CA SER A 7 -16.32 56.94 10.96
C SER A 7 -17.53 57.45 10.15
N CYS A 8 -18.40 56.54 9.69
CA CYS A 8 -19.82 56.69 9.24
C CYS A 8 -20.05 55.98 7.89
N ARG A 9 -21.19 55.35 7.55
CA ARG A 9 -22.47 55.05 8.22
C ARG A 9 -23.22 54.04 7.32
N PHE A 10 -24.08 53.24 7.96
CA PHE A 10 -25.20 52.49 7.37
C PHE A 10 -26.03 53.30 6.36
N LEU A 11 -26.60 52.63 5.35
CA LEU A 11 -28.01 52.79 4.92
C LEU A 11 -28.46 51.62 4.01
N PHE A 12 -29.37 50.81 4.56
CA PHE A 12 -30.37 50.02 3.83
C PHE A 12 -31.42 50.96 3.19
N SER A 13 -31.91 50.65 1.98
CA SER A 13 -33.29 50.89 1.45
C SER A 13 -33.26 50.58 -0.06
N SER A 14 -33.82 49.47 -0.56
CA SER A 14 -35.24 49.23 -0.92
C SER A 14 -35.86 50.29 -1.84
N CYS A 15 -36.31 49.91 -3.04
CA CYS A 15 -37.72 49.64 -3.33
C CYS A 15 -37.93 49.21 -4.80
N GLY A 16 -38.79 48.21 -5.01
CA GLY A 16 -39.15 47.68 -6.33
C GLY A 16 -40.14 46.53 -6.23
N VAL A 17 -41.24 46.79 -5.51
CA VAL A 17 -42.37 45.88 -5.23
C VAL A 17 -43.07 45.43 -6.51
N ARG A 18 -43.30 44.12 -6.68
CA ARG A 18 -44.47 43.59 -7.40
C ARG A 18 -45.10 42.42 -6.64
N GLN A 19 -46.40 42.58 -6.44
CA GLN A 19 -47.35 41.78 -5.66
C GLN A 19 -47.64 40.38 -6.25
N PRO A 20 -48.21 39.46 -5.46
CA PRO A 20 -48.55 38.10 -5.86
C PRO A 20 -49.97 38.00 -6.43
N PRO A 21 -50.28 37.05 -7.34
CA PRO A 21 -51.66 36.74 -7.66
C PRO A 21 -52.21 35.65 -6.72
N SER A 22 -53.11 36.11 -5.87
CA SER A 22 -54.41 35.51 -5.49
C SER A 22 -54.66 34.01 -5.73
N ARG A 23 -54.98 33.34 -4.61
CA ARG A 23 -55.86 32.16 -4.52
C ARG A 23 -57.14 32.32 -5.34
N ARG A 24 -57.50 31.29 -6.12
CA ARG A 24 -58.90 30.95 -6.43
C ARG A 24 -59.20 29.53 -5.95
N ARG A 25 -60.20 29.45 -5.05
CA ARG A 25 -60.96 28.25 -4.68
C ARG A 25 -61.93 27.91 -5.82
N VAL A 26 -62.03 26.64 -6.20
CA VAL A 26 -63.24 25.97 -6.73
C VAL A 26 -63.12 24.50 -6.29
N VAL A 27 -63.75 24.10 -5.18
CA VAL A 27 -65.06 23.42 -5.05
C VAL A 27 -65.01 21.90 -5.37
N PHE A 28 -65.36 21.13 -4.33
CA PHE A 28 -65.69 19.70 -4.31
C PHE A 28 -66.80 19.34 -5.31
N LEU A 29 -66.76 18.13 -5.87
CA LEU A 29 -67.96 17.30 -6.07
C LEU A 29 -67.60 15.80 -6.03
N ALA A 30 -68.38 15.08 -5.23
CA ALA A 30 -68.31 13.65 -4.97
C ALA A 30 -69.14 12.85 -5.98
N ALA A 31 -68.87 11.53 -6.05
CA ALA A 31 -69.83 10.40 -5.98
C ALA A 31 -69.43 9.23 -6.90
N GLY A 32 -69.56 8.00 -6.38
CA GLY A 32 -69.56 6.74 -7.14
C GLY A 32 -70.84 6.60 -8.00
N PRO A 33 -71.35 5.39 -8.35
CA PRO A 33 -71.07 4.05 -7.83
C PRO A 33 -71.01 2.94 -8.93
N SER A 34 -71.13 1.68 -8.49
CA SER A 34 -71.73 0.50 -9.16
C SER A 34 -70.81 -0.64 -9.65
N SER A 35 -71.05 -1.79 -9.01
CA SER A 35 -70.74 -3.19 -9.34
C SER A 35 -71.68 -3.74 -10.44
N PRO A 36 -71.76 -5.07 -10.71
CA PRO A 36 -70.78 -6.11 -11.09
C PRO A 36 -71.14 -6.69 -12.51
N PRO A 37 -70.57 -7.83 -13.00
CA PRO A 37 -71.11 -9.17 -12.66
C PRO A 37 -70.09 -10.34 -12.61
N THR A 38 -70.51 -11.44 -11.96
CA THR A 38 -70.02 -12.85 -12.02
C THR A 38 -70.58 -13.58 -13.27
N PRO A 39 -70.46 -14.93 -13.52
CA PRO A 39 -69.80 -16.05 -12.79
C PRO A 39 -69.02 -17.09 -13.66
N SER A 40 -68.26 -18.01 -13.02
CA SER A 40 -68.43 -19.49 -13.16
C SER A 40 -67.28 -20.32 -12.54
N THR A 41 -67.63 -21.10 -11.51
CA THR A 41 -66.98 -22.28 -10.88
C THR A 41 -67.27 -23.59 -11.69
N PRO A 42 -66.57 -24.76 -11.52
CA PRO A 42 -66.62 -25.58 -10.28
C PRO A 42 -65.41 -26.46 -9.87
N ARG A 43 -65.35 -26.70 -8.53
CA ARG A 43 -65.07 -27.92 -7.71
C ARG A 43 -63.89 -28.85 -8.12
N SER A 44 -63.06 -29.38 -7.20
CA SER A 44 -63.46 -30.18 -6.02
C SER A 44 -62.31 -30.58 -5.06
N LEU A 45 -62.67 -30.73 -3.76
CA LEU A 45 -62.27 -31.76 -2.75
C LEU A 45 -60.82 -31.79 -2.20
N GLU A 46 -60.62 -31.42 -0.91
CA GLU A 46 -60.48 -32.30 0.30
C GLU A 46 -59.00 -32.65 0.58
N SER A 47 -58.43 -32.69 1.80
CA SER A 47 -58.95 -32.81 3.17
C SER A 47 -57.84 -32.49 4.21
N SER A 48 -58.26 -31.98 5.39
CA SER A 48 -57.76 -32.24 6.77
C SER A 48 -56.27 -32.05 7.13
N SER A 49 -55.84 -31.53 8.29
CA SER A 49 -56.43 -31.10 9.58
C SER A 49 -55.27 -30.51 10.42
N SER A 50 -55.33 -29.27 10.95
CA SER A 50 -55.76 -28.91 12.34
C SER A 50 -54.91 -29.55 13.46
N ARG A 51 -54.46 -28.93 14.56
CA ARG A 51 -54.67 -27.65 15.29
C ARG A 51 -53.57 -27.59 16.39
N GLU A 52 -52.92 -26.47 16.72
CA GLU A 52 -53.19 -25.55 17.86
C GLU A 52 -53.69 -26.23 19.17
N ARG A 53 -53.32 -25.91 20.42
CA ARG A 53 -52.56 -24.85 21.12
C ARG A 53 -52.52 -25.20 22.64
N LEU A 54 -51.75 -24.41 23.42
CA LEU A 54 -51.95 -23.99 24.83
C LEU A 54 -51.36 -24.79 26.03
N VAL A 55 -50.27 -24.22 26.60
CA VAL A 55 -50.11 -23.63 27.96
C VAL A 55 -50.23 -24.46 29.28
N ARG A 56 -49.12 -24.38 30.06
CA ARG A 56 -48.87 -24.33 31.53
C ARG A 56 -48.77 -25.61 32.42
N ALA A 57 -47.75 -25.50 33.30
CA ALA A 57 -47.60 -25.96 34.70
C ALA A 57 -46.73 -27.21 34.99
N ALA A 58 -45.74 -27.01 35.87
CA ALA A 58 -45.03 -28.03 36.68
C ALA A 58 -45.93 -28.45 37.88
N PRO A 59 -45.72 -29.57 38.63
CA PRO A 59 -44.51 -29.82 39.44
C PRO A 59 -44.17 -31.32 39.83
N LEU A 60 -43.09 -31.48 40.64
CA LEU A 60 -42.75 -32.55 41.64
C LEU A 60 -42.16 -33.93 41.22
N GLY A 61 -41.11 -34.35 41.97
CA GLY A 61 -40.33 -35.62 41.89
C GLY A 61 -40.97 -36.84 42.58
N PRO A 62 -40.25 -37.97 42.90
CA PRO A 62 -39.17 -38.02 43.92
C PRO A 62 -38.00 -39.07 43.69
N SER A 63 -36.77 -38.76 44.13
CA SER A 63 -35.92 -39.33 45.23
C SER A 63 -35.48 -40.82 45.29
N LYS A 64 -34.16 -41.05 45.49
CA LYS A 64 -33.45 -41.98 46.44
C LYS A 64 -31.93 -41.86 46.17
N GLN A 65 -30.94 -41.90 47.08
CA GLN A 65 -30.82 -41.87 48.54
C GLN A 65 -29.33 -41.59 48.87
N ALA A 66 -29.10 -40.99 50.05
CA ALA A 66 -27.87 -40.56 50.75
C ALA A 66 -26.88 -41.73 51.12
N PRO A 67 -25.66 -41.52 51.72
CA PRO A 67 -25.38 -40.52 52.77
C PRO A 67 -24.00 -39.82 52.87
N ARG A 68 -24.07 -38.75 53.66
CA ARG A 68 -23.09 -37.86 54.32
C ARG A 68 -22.38 -38.61 55.51
N PRO A 69 -21.34 -38.07 56.23
CA PRO A 69 -21.46 -36.73 56.85
C PRO A 69 -20.19 -35.95 57.33
N VAL A 70 -20.48 -34.71 57.78
CA VAL A 70 -19.80 -33.80 58.75
C VAL A 70 -18.39 -33.28 58.40
N GLY A 71 -17.97 -32.02 58.57
CA GLY A 71 -18.46 -30.77 59.20
C GLY A 71 -17.19 -29.91 59.44
N ASN A 72 -17.09 -28.68 58.93
CA ASN A 72 -17.49 -27.39 59.51
C ASN A 72 -16.30 -26.58 60.09
N ASN A 73 -16.36 -25.25 59.89
CA ASN A 73 -15.52 -24.16 60.41
C ASN A 73 -14.09 -24.02 59.83
N GLY A 74 -13.56 -22.85 59.43
CA GLY A 74 -14.04 -21.47 59.47
C GLY A 74 -12.85 -20.50 59.56
N SER A 75 -13.04 -19.27 59.05
CA SER A 75 -12.22 -18.04 59.19
C SER A 75 -10.98 -17.88 58.28
N ARG A 76 -10.92 -16.89 57.37
CA ARG A 76 -10.68 -15.43 57.52
C ARG A 76 -9.25 -15.10 57.99
N THR A 77 -8.36 -14.64 57.09
CA THR A 77 -7.86 -13.23 57.01
C THR A 77 -6.50 -13.05 56.28
N LYS A 78 -6.48 -12.00 55.44
CA LYS A 78 -5.46 -10.94 55.23
C LYS A 78 -4.01 -11.26 54.78
N ARG A 79 -3.71 -10.76 53.56
CA ARG A 79 -2.63 -9.81 53.17
C ARG A 79 -1.42 -9.65 54.12
N ARG A 80 -0.19 -9.87 53.60
CA ARG A 80 0.94 -8.89 53.50
C ARG A 80 2.22 -9.61 52.98
N ARG A 81 2.80 -9.16 51.86
CA ARG A 81 4.01 -8.30 51.77
C ARG A 81 5.16 -8.72 52.70
N ARG A 82 6.28 -9.24 52.17
CA ARG A 82 7.53 -8.49 51.88
C ARG A 82 8.72 -9.42 51.56
N ARG A 83 9.48 -9.00 50.53
CA ARG A 83 10.96 -8.92 50.42
C ARG A 83 11.85 -10.15 50.71
N ARG A 84 12.78 -10.30 49.75
CA ARG A 84 14.25 -10.37 49.86
C ARG A 84 14.93 -11.74 49.70
N THR A 85 15.84 -11.75 48.70
CA THR A 85 17.20 -12.34 48.66
C THR A 85 17.41 -13.85 48.72
N VAL A 86 18.02 -14.35 47.65
CA VAL A 86 19.30 -15.10 47.58
C VAL A 86 19.53 -16.12 48.70
N GLN A 87 19.52 -17.43 48.40
CA GLN A 87 20.71 -18.27 48.13
C GLN A 87 20.32 -19.76 47.96
N GLU A 88 21.02 -20.41 47.03
CA GLU A 88 21.42 -21.84 46.88
C GLU A 88 20.58 -23.03 47.37
N GLU A 89 20.44 -23.97 46.42
CA GLU A 89 20.40 -25.45 46.50
C GLU A 89 19.41 -26.17 47.44
N GLN A 90 18.49 -26.95 46.86
CA GLN A 90 18.56 -28.43 46.86
C GLN A 90 17.36 -29.07 46.15
N GLU A 91 17.62 -30.23 45.56
CA GLU A 91 16.73 -31.10 44.80
C GLU A 91 15.45 -31.50 45.54
N GLY A 92 14.32 -31.57 44.82
CA GLY A 92 13.09 -32.15 45.33
C GLY A 92 11.90 -31.93 44.39
N GLY A 93 11.51 -32.98 43.66
CA GLY A 93 10.54 -32.93 42.57
C GLY A 93 9.15 -32.38 42.93
N CYS A 94 8.51 -31.73 41.96
CA CYS A 94 7.12 -31.28 42.06
C CYS A 94 6.27 -32.02 41.01
N VAL A 95 5.28 -32.75 41.51
CA VAL A 95 4.21 -33.41 40.76
C VAL A 95 3.26 -32.35 40.19
N PRO A 96 2.88 -32.37 38.90
CA PRO A 96 1.88 -31.43 38.39
C PRO A 96 0.48 -31.77 38.93
N SER A 97 -0.26 -30.73 39.32
CA SER A 97 -1.61 -30.79 39.88
C SER A 97 -2.66 -31.20 38.84
N VAL A 98 -3.70 -31.90 39.32
CA VAL A 98 -4.75 -32.65 38.61
C VAL A 98 -5.66 -31.84 37.64
N GLU A 99 -5.39 -30.57 37.35
CA GLU A 99 -6.21 -29.76 36.44
C GLU A 99 -5.74 -29.73 34.96
N GLU A 100 -4.62 -30.38 34.61
CA GLU A 100 -4.15 -30.48 33.20
C GLU A 100 -4.63 -31.75 32.47
N ALA A 101 -5.36 -32.65 33.12
CA ALA A 101 -5.67 -33.99 32.61
C ALA A 101 -6.99 -34.10 31.81
N SER A 102 -7.44 -33.06 31.10
CA SER A 102 -8.68 -33.15 30.30
C SER A 102 -8.62 -32.36 29.00
N ILE A 103 -7.77 -32.81 28.07
CA ILE A 103 -7.87 -32.43 26.65
C ILE A 103 -8.34 -33.65 25.86
N ARG A 104 -9.54 -33.55 25.25
CA ARG A 104 -10.12 -34.58 24.39
C ARG A 104 -9.27 -34.74 23.13
N VAL A 105 -8.69 -35.92 22.94
CA VAL A 105 -7.73 -36.27 21.88
C VAL A 105 -8.34 -36.32 20.46
N ALA A 106 -9.66 -36.25 20.32
CA ALA A 106 -10.35 -36.49 19.03
C ALA A 106 -10.53 -35.26 18.10
N THR A 107 -10.16 -34.03 18.50
CA THR A 107 -10.35 -32.81 17.68
C THR A 107 -9.04 -32.10 17.28
N LEU A 108 -7.88 -32.76 17.39
CA LEU A 108 -6.56 -32.12 17.27
C LEU A 108 -5.87 -32.25 15.89
N TYR A 109 -6.61 -32.40 14.80
CA TYR A 109 -6.06 -32.53 13.43
C TYR A 109 -6.57 -31.47 12.44
N GLU A 110 -6.69 -30.20 12.86
CA GLU A 110 -7.08 -29.11 11.93
C GLU A 110 -6.03 -28.03 11.68
N ASN A 111 -4.93 -27.94 12.43
CA ASN A 111 -3.95 -26.86 12.26
C ASN A 111 -2.54 -27.41 12.04
N GLY A 112 -2.03 -27.25 10.81
CA GLY A 112 -0.70 -27.66 10.37
C GLY A 112 0.44 -26.78 10.89
N ASP A 113 0.58 -26.66 12.20
CA ASP A 113 1.73 -26.03 12.88
C ASP A 113 2.73 -27.13 13.32
N PRO A 114 4.04 -27.05 13.03
CA PRO A 114 5.02 -27.90 13.71
C PRO A 114 4.94 -27.65 15.21
N LEU A 115 4.47 -28.65 15.98
CA LEU A 115 4.28 -28.66 17.46
C LEU A 115 4.84 -27.39 18.14
N GLY A 116 4.02 -26.32 18.16
CA GLY A 116 4.49 -25.01 18.60
C GLY A 116 4.79 -24.99 20.10
N ARG A 117 5.48 -23.94 20.58
CA ARG A 117 5.79 -23.77 22.02
C ARG A 117 4.53 -23.74 22.91
N LYS A 118 3.37 -23.38 22.33
CA LYS A 118 2.05 -23.43 22.97
C LYS A 118 1.47 -24.85 23.07
N GLU A 119 1.84 -25.75 22.16
CA GLU A 119 1.29 -27.11 22.06
C GLU A 119 2.11 -28.15 22.83
N LEU A 120 3.45 -27.99 22.90
CA LEU A 120 4.32 -28.89 23.66
C LEU A 120 4.28 -28.64 25.18
N GLY A 121 3.98 -27.42 25.60
CA GLY A 121 4.11 -27.01 27.00
C GLY A 121 5.56 -26.83 27.46
N ARG A 122 5.76 -26.06 28.54
CA ARG A 122 7.12 -25.68 28.99
C ARG A 122 7.98 -26.88 29.40
N CYS A 123 7.40 -27.88 30.04
CA CYS A 123 8.13 -29.05 30.52
C CYS A 123 8.67 -29.94 29.40
N VAL A 124 7.90 -30.16 28.32
CA VAL A 124 8.37 -30.95 27.17
C VAL A 124 9.42 -30.19 26.37
N VAL A 125 9.28 -28.86 26.24
CA VAL A 125 10.28 -28.00 25.60
C VAL A 125 11.61 -28.06 26.36
N GLU A 126 11.59 -28.03 27.69
CA GLU A 126 12.81 -28.13 28.51
C GLU A 126 13.46 -29.52 28.41
N TRP A 127 12.66 -30.59 28.40
CA TRP A 127 13.14 -31.96 28.18
C TRP A 127 13.82 -32.12 26.81
N LEU A 128 13.18 -31.64 25.74
CA LEU A 128 13.75 -31.63 24.39
C LEU A 128 15.05 -30.82 24.33
N LYS A 129 15.07 -29.65 24.99
CA LYS A 129 16.23 -28.77 25.06
C LYS A 129 17.44 -29.51 25.62
N GLN A 130 17.28 -30.13 26.80
CA GLN A 130 18.37 -30.86 27.46
C GLN A 130 18.88 -32.02 26.59
N GLY A 131 17.99 -32.73 25.89
CA GLY A 131 18.36 -33.85 25.02
C GLY A 131 19.13 -33.39 23.78
N MET A 132 18.63 -32.36 23.11
CA MET A 132 19.28 -31.79 21.94
C MET A 132 20.59 -31.09 22.29
N GLN A 133 20.70 -30.48 23.47
CA GLN A 133 21.95 -29.89 23.97
C GLN A 133 23.04 -30.93 24.22
N SER A 134 22.68 -32.11 24.74
CA SER A 134 23.61 -33.23 24.91
C SER A 134 24.11 -33.75 23.55
N MET A 135 23.20 -33.90 22.59
CA MET A 135 23.54 -34.28 21.21
C MET A 135 24.44 -33.23 20.55
N ALA A 136 24.11 -31.95 20.68
CA ALA A 136 24.86 -30.83 20.11
C ALA A 136 26.27 -30.70 20.70
N SER A 137 26.43 -30.86 22.01
CA SER A 137 27.74 -30.85 22.68
C SER A 137 28.65 -31.95 22.15
N LYS A 138 28.13 -33.18 22.03
CA LYS A 138 28.91 -34.31 21.48
C LYS A 138 29.24 -34.13 20.00
N PHE A 139 28.33 -33.51 19.24
CA PHE A 139 28.56 -33.19 17.83
C PHE A 139 29.63 -32.12 17.64
N ALA A 140 29.63 -31.07 18.48
CA ALA A 140 30.62 -30.00 18.45
C ALA A 140 32.00 -30.44 18.99
N SER A 141 32.04 -31.30 20.02
CA SER A 141 33.30 -31.77 20.61
C SER A 141 34.11 -32.68 19.67
N ALA A 142 33.43 -33.41 18.77
CA ALA A 142 34.08 -34.24 17.77
C ALA A 142 34.95 -33.42 16.79
N GLU A 143 34.56 -32.17 16.51
CA GLU A 143 35.36 -31.26 15.68
C GLU A 143 36.64 -30.79 16.39
N LEU A 144 36.61 -30.62 17.72
CA LEU A 144 37.76 -30.18 18.51
C LEU A 144 38.81 -31.29 18.73
N GLN A 145 38.39 -32.56 18.70
CA GLN A 145 39.28 -33.71 18.93
C GLN A 145 39.97 -34.19 17.64
N GLY A 146 39.61 -33.66 16.47
CA GLY A 146 40.15 -34.12 15.18
C GLY A 146 39.66 -35.51 14.75
N ASP A 147 38.76 -36.12 15.52
CA ASP A 147 38.29 -37.52 15.40
C ASP A 147 37.16 -37.72 14.38
N MET A 148 37.10 -36.88 13.34
CA MET A 148 36.17 -37.08 12.21
C MET A 148 36.55 -38.30 11.34
N ALA A 149 37.63 -39.01 11.68
CA ALA A 149 38.07 -40.26 11.06
C ALA A 149 37.71 -41.54 11.85
N GLU A 150 37.12 -41.43 13.05
CA GLU A 150 36.64 -42.59 13.80
C GLU A 150 35.28 -43.11 13.27
N PRO A 151 35.05 -44.44 13.22
CA PRO A 151 33.87 -45.04 12.63
C PRO A 151 32.54 -44.67 13.32
N ASN A 152 32.56 -44.24 14.59
CA ASN A 152 31.36 -43.80 15.30
C ASN A 152 30.94 -42.35 14.96
N THR A 153 31.89 -41.50 14.58
CA THR A 153 31.64 -40.12 14.11
C THR A 153 31.30 -40.11 12.63
N ALA A 154 31.84 -41.07 11.87
CA ALA A 154 31.44 -41.35 10.49
C ALA A 154 29.96 -41.79 10.39
N ALA A 155 29.36 -42.38 11.44
CA ALA A 155 27.93 -42.68 11.49
C ALA A 155 27.04 -41.43 11.61
N LEU A 156 27.59 -40.30 12.07
CA LEU A 156 26.93 -38.99 12.08
C LEU A 156 27.12 -38.22 10.76
N THR A 157 27.80 -38.78 9.75
CA THR A 157 28.02 -38.12 8.45
C THR A 157 27.62 -39.00 7.26
N LEU A 158 27.74 -40.32 7.37
CA LEU A 158 27.27 -41.28 6.38
C LEU A 158 25.76 -41.49 6.57
N ASP A 159 25.00 -40.97 5.60
CA ASP A 159 23.58 -41.27 5.31
C ASP A 159 22.51 -40.23 5.71
N TRP A 160 22.87 -38.95 5.73
CA TRP A 160 21.91 -37.83 5.82
C TRP A 160 21.31 -37.39 4.47
N GLY A 161 21.87 -37.90 3.37
CA GLY A 161 21.53 -37.52 2.00
C GLY A 161 20.61 -38.50 1.25
N SER A 162 20.28 -39.66 1.82
CA SER A 162 19.38 -40.64 1.20
C SER A 162 17.91 -40.38 1.55
N ALA A 163 16.99 -41.06 0.88
CA ALA A 163 15.55 -40.99 1.14
C ALA A 163 15.16 -41.36 2.58
N GLU A 164 16.07 -41.95 3.37
CA GLU A 164 15.90 -42.33 4.77
C GLU A 164 16.46 -41.31 5.79
N GLY A 165 17.10 -40.22 5.34
CA GLY A 165 17.80 -39.25 6.23
C GLY A 165 16.93 -38.53 7.27
N GLN A 166 15.60 -38.47 7.09
CA GLN A 166 14.66 -37.98 8.11
C GLN A 166 14.55 -38.94 9.30
N LEU A 167 14.47 -40.24 8.99
CA LEU A 167 14.42 -41.29 10.00
C LEU A 167 15.80 -41.44 10.67
N GLY A 168 16.89 -41.26 9.91
CA GLY A 168 18.26 -41.19 10.43
C GLY A 168 18.43 -40.15 11.54
N PHE A 169 18.00 -38.89 11.32
CA PHE A 169 18.04 -37.85 12.36
C PHE A 169 17.32 -38.28 13.63
N VAL A 170 16.09 -38.76 13.44
CA VAL A 170 15.18 -39.09 14.54
C VAL A 170 15.73 -40.26 15.34
N ILE A 171 16.28 -41.29 14.67
CA ILE A 171 16.93 -42.43 15.31
C ILE A 171 18.14 -41.98 16.12
N GLN A 172 18.99 -41.12 15.57
CA GLN A 172 20.19 -40.65 16.25
C GLN A 172 19.90 -39.72 17.44
N ALA A 173 18.76 -39.01 17.40
CA ALA A 173 18.29 -38.22 18.53
C ALA A 173 17.78 -39.08 19.70
N GLN A 174 17.31 -40.32 19.46
CA GLN A 174 16.66 -41.14 20.51
C GLN A 174 17.55 -41.44 21.72
N PRO A 175 18.83 -41.85 21.59
CA PRO A 175 19.68 -42.13 22.74
C PRO A 175 19.78 -40.95 23.71
N TYR A 176 19.93 -39.73 23.17
CA TYR A 176 20.04 -38.50 23.96
C TYR A 176 18.72 -38.09 24.62
N LEU A 177 17.59 -38.31 23.95
CA LEU A 177 16.27 -38.07 24.51
C LEU A 177 15.90 -39.12 25.58
N SER A 178 16.30 -40.38 25.38
CA SER A 178 16.04 -41.49 26.31
C SER A 178 16.87 -41.43 27.59
N ALA A 179 18.04 -40.76 27.53
CA ALA A 179 18.90 -40.53 28.69
C ALA A 179 18.29 -39.53 29.70
N ILE A 180 17.26 -38.78 29.30
CA ILE A 180 16.63 -37.74 30.12
C ILE A 180 15.24 -38.20 30.53
N PRO A 181 14.94 -38.24 31.85
CA PRO A 181 13.65 -38.72 32.32
C PRO A 181 12.50 -37.87 31.76
N MET A 182 11.51 -38.53 31.15
CA MET A 182 10.34 -37.86 30.59
C MET A 182 9.50 -37.19 31.70
N PRO A 183 8.94 -35.99 31.46
CA PRO A 183 8.00 -35.35 32.37
C PRO A 183 6.76 -36.23 32.63
N LYS A 184 6.47 -36.50 33.91
CA LYS A 184 5.34 -37.34 34.33
C LYS A 184 4.00 -36.75 33.87
N GLY A 185 3.16 -37.55 33.23
CA GLY A 185 1.83 -37.16 32.74
C GLY A 185 1.80 -36.50 31.35
N LEU A 186 2.96 -36.34 30.70
CA LEU A 186 3.10 -35.77 29.35
C LEU A 186 3.74 -36.77 28.37
N GLU A 187 3.73 -38.06 28.69
CA GLU A 187 4.42 -39.11 27.93
C GLU A 187 3.95 -39.14 26.47
N ALA A 188 2.63 -39.02 26.23
CA ALA A 188 2.07 -39.01 24.87
C ALA A 188 2.58 -37.83 24.01
N LEU A 189 2.76 -36.65 24.61
CA LEU A 189 3.33 -35.48 23.92
C LEU A 189 4.84 -35.65 23.71
N CYS A 190 5.55 -36.23 24.67
CA CYS A 190 6.98 -36.54 24.54
C CYS A 190 7.23 -37.57 23.43
N PHE A 191 6.43 -38.64 23.35
CA PHE A 191 6.51 -39.63 22.27
C PHE A 191 6.19 -39.04 20.89
N LYS A 192 5.24 -38.11 20.82
CA LYS A 192 4.93 -37.40 19.57
C LYS A 192 6.06 -36.44 19.16
N ALA A 193 6.65 -35.74 20.13
CA ALA A 193 7.76 -34.83 19.87
C ALA A 193 9.05 -35.57 19.50
N CYS A 194 9.34 -36.71 20.14
CA CYS A 194 10.54 -37.51 19.87
C CYS A 194 10.52 -38.21 18.51
N THR A 195 9.39 -38.21 17.81
CA THR A 195 9.25 -38.76 16.45
C THR A 195 9.09 -37.66 15.39
N HIS A 196 9.01 -36.38 15.79
CA HIS A 196 8.75 -35.26 14.88
C HIS A 196 10.04 -34.58 14.41
N TYR A 197 10.52 -34.98 13.23
CA TYR A 197 11.77 -34.50 12.64
C TYR A 197 11.94 -32.95 12.64
N PRO A 198 10.98 -32.13 12.16
CA PRO A 198 11.16 -30.67 12.13
C PRO A 198 11.36 -30.05 13.51
N THR A 199 10.66 -30.56 14.53
CA THR A 199 10.76 -30.05 15.91
C THR A 199 12.11 -30.40 16.51
N LEU A 200 12.56 -31.66 16.36
CA LEU A 200 13.87 -32.08 16.86
C LEU A 200 14.99 -31.32 16.16
N PHE A 201 14.89 -31.12 14.84
CA PHE A 201 15.90 -30.42 14.05
C PHE A 201 16.02 -28.93 14.42
N ASP A 202 14.89 -28.22 14.62
CA ASP A 202 14.89 -26.80 15.04
C ASP A 202 15.50 -26.63 16.44
N HIS A 203 15.17 -27.52 17.37
CA HIS A 203 15.78 -27.53 18.71
C HIS A 203 17.29 -27.81 18.63
N PHE A 204 17.71 -28.83 17.90
CA PHE A 204 19.12 -29.15 17.70
C PHE A 204 19.91 -27.99 17.07
N GLN A 205 19.36 -27.32 16.06
CA GLN A 205 20.00 -26.16 15.43
C GLN A 205 20.26 -25.02 16.42
N ARG A 206 19.33 -24.77 17.35
CA ARG A 206 19.50 -23.74 18.38
C ARG A 206 20.56 -24.13 19.39
N GLU A 207 20.49 -25.35 19.92
CA GLU A 207 21.45 -25.82 20.92
C GLU A 207 22.87 -25.93 20.33
N LEU A 208 23.03 -26.35 19.08
CA LEU A 208 24.34 -26.40 18.41
C LEU A 208 24.95 -25.01 18.26
N ARG A 209 24.15 -24.01 17.90
CA ARG A 209 24.61 -22.62 17.85
C ARG A 209 25.11 -22.16 19.22
N ASP A 210 24.34 -22.43 20.27
CA ASP A 210 24.67 -21.97 21.62
C ASP A 210 25.95 -22.66 22.15
N VAL A 211 26.12 -23.96 21.88
CA VAL A 211 27.35 -24.71 22.20
C VAL A 211 28.56 -24.12 21.48
N LEU A 212 28.48 -23.86 20.16
CA LEU A 212 29.60 -23.33 19.39
C LEU A 212 29.96 -21.89 19.81
N ILE A 213 28.95 -21.05 20.12
CA ILE A 213 29.20 -19.72 20.70
C ILE A 213 29.91 -19.83 22.05
N SER A 214 29.53 -20.80 22.89
CA SER A 214 30.23 -21.06 24.16
C SER A 214 31.69 -21.44 23.93
N TYR A 215 32.00 -22.27 22.94
CA TYR A 215 33.38 -22.64 22.60
C TYR A 215 34.18 -21.45 22.07
N GLN A 216 33.56 -20.56 21.28
CA GLN A 216 34.21 -19.32 20.82
C GLN A 216 34.52 -18.39 21.99
N ASN A 217 33.58 -18.23 22.92
CA ASN A 217 33.77 -17.40 24.12
C ASN A 217 34.86 -17.97 25.06
N GLN A 218 35.08 -19.28 25.03
CA GLN A 218 36.15 -19.98 25.76
C GLN A 218 37.49 -19.99 25.00
N GLY A 219 37.55 -19.42 23.79
CA GLY A 219 38.76 -19.37 22.97
C GLY A 219 39.13 -20.69 22.29
N LEU A 220 38.25 -21.68 22.29
CA LEU A 220 38.48 -23.01 21.68
C LEU A 220 38.34 -22.99 20.15
N ILE A 221 37.57 -22.03 19.61
CA ILE A 221 37.39 -21.81 18.17
C ILE A 221 37.45 -20.30 17.87
N SER A 222 37.92 -19.93 16.68
CA SER A 222 38.05 -18.53 16.26
C SER A 222 36.71 -17.91 15.84
N GLU A 223 35.96 -18.60 14.97
CA GLU A 223 34.63 -18.17 14.54
C GLU A 223 33.66 -19.35 14.40
N TRP A 224 32.59 -19.33 15.20
CA TRP A 224 31.59 -20.40 15.27
C TRP A 224 30.85 -20.64 13.94
N ARG A 225 30.75 -19.63 13.06
CA ARG A 225 30.12 -19.77 11.74
C ARG A 225 31.00 -20.50 10.73
N SER A 226 32.32 -20.53 10.98
CA SER A 226 33.30 -21.12 10.08
C SER A 226 33.50 -22.62 10.30
N THR A 227 32.98 -23.15 11.41
CA THR A 227 33.11 -24.55 11.82
C THR A 227 32.44 -25.50 10.83
N HIS A 228 33.03 -26.69 10.69
CA HIS A 228 32.55 -27.73 9.79
C HIS A 228 31.17 -28.23 10.22
N THR A 229 30.96 -28.39 11.54
CA THR A 229 29.68 -28.79 12.13
C THR A 229 28.54 -27.81 11.79
N TRP A 230 28.80 -26.50 11.79
CA TRP A 230 27.79 -25.50 11.43
C TRP A 230 27.49 -25.47 9.93
N LYS A 231 28.52 -25.62 9.09
CA LYS A 231 28.36 -25.70 7.63
C LYS A 231 27.52 -26.90 7.21
N LEU A 232 27.78 -28.08 7.79
CA LEU A 232 27.01 -29.30 7.51
C LEU A 232 25.53 -29.14 7.89
N LEU A 233 25.23 -28.53 9.05
CA LEU A 233 23.85 -28.23 9.45
C LEU A 233 23.14 -27.31 8.44
N LYS A 234 23.85 -26.31 7.90
CA LYS A 234 23.29 -25.37 6.91
C LYS A 234 23.04 -26.03 5.56
N GLU A 235 23.90 -26.94 5.12
CA GLU A 235 23.65 -27.76 3.92
C GLU A 235 22.38 -28.61 4.09
N MET A 236 22.19 -29.22 5.27
CA MET A 236 20.98 -29.99 5.58
C MET A 236 19.71 -29.14 5.58
N ALA A 237 19.74 -27.96 6.20
CA ALA A 237 18.61 -27.04 6.22
C ALA A 237 18.21 -26.57 4.79
N ASN A 238 19.18 -26.51 3.88
CA ASN A 238 18.98 -26.13 2.48
C ASN A 238 18.61 -27.32 1.57
N SER A 239 18.69 -28.56 2.06
CA SER A 239 18.36 -29.76 1.28
C SER A 239 16.90 -29.76 0.80
N THR A 240 16.64 -30.33 -0.37
CA THR A 240 15.28 -30.47 -0.94
C THR A 240 14.39 -31.34 -0.06
N HIS A 241 14.97 -32.28 0.69
CA HIS A 241 14.26 -33.20 1.59
C HIS A 241 13.83 -32.53 2.90
N HIS A 242 14.68 -31.70 3.53
CA HIS A 242 14.28 -30.88 4.68
C HIS A 242 13.15 -29.90 4.27
N ARG A 243 13.30 -29.24 3.12
CA ARG A 243 12.25 -28.37 2.56
C ARG A 243 10.95 -29.12 2.24
N ALA A 244 11.02 -30.38 1.81
CA ALA A 244 9.84 -31.22 1.58
C ALA A 244 9.16 -31.69 2.89
N ALA A 245 9.92 -32.01 3.93
CA ALA A 245 9.39 -32.37 5.26
C ALA A 245 8.65 -31.21 5.92
N VAL A 246 9.23 -30.00 5.86
CA VAL A 246 8.62 -28.75 6.34
C VAL A 246 7.37 -28.37 5.51
N ARG A 247 7.29 -28.79 4.24
CA ARG A 247 6.11 -28.58 3.38
C ARG A 247 4.99 -29.61 3.59
N ARG A 248 5.27 -30.82 4.11
CA ARG A 248 4.25 -31.85 4.39
C ARG A 248 3.31 -31.47 5.53
N THR A 249 3.67 -30.52 6.39
CA THR A 249 2.82 -29.95 7.45
C THR A 249 1.87 -28.86 6.95
N THR A 250 2.04 -28.34 5.74
CA THR A 250 0.98 -27.59 5.05
C THR A 250 -0.03 -28.58 4.46
N PRO A 251 -1.36 -28.44 4.72
CA PRO A 251 -2.34 -29.40 4.24
C PRO A 251 -2.28 -29.49 2.72
N ARG A 252 -1.96 -30.70 2.25
CA ARG A 252 -2.08 -31.15 0.86
C ARG A 252 -3.40 -30.63 0.28
N THR A 253 -3.31 -29.96 -0.87
CA THR A 253 -4.41 -29.39 -1.65
C THR A 253 -5.66 -30.28 -1.57
N LYS A 254 -6.72 -29.78 -0.93
CA LYS A 254 -8.05 -30.41 -0.98
C LYS A 254 -8.46 -30.52 -2.44
N ALA A 255 -9.12 -31.63 -2.78
CA ALA A 255 -9.44 -32.03 -4.14
C ALA A 255 -9.95 -30.87 -5.01
N VAL A 256 -9.25 -30.64 -6.12
CA VAL A 256 -9.68 -29.75 -7.20
C VAL A 256 -10.96 -30.31 -7.79
N HIS A 257 -12.09 -29.63 -7.59
CA HIS A 257 -13.39 -30.07 -8.09
C HIS A 257 -13.64 -29.55 -9.52
N SER A 258 -14.32 -30.36 -10.34
CA SER A 258 -14.66 -30.06 -11.75
C SER A 258 -15.79 -29.02 -11.92
N SER A 259 -15.92 -28.05 -11.01
CA SER A 259 -17.09 -27.17 -10.91
C SER A 259 -17.19 -26.09 -11.99
N ILE A 260 -16.16 -25.89 -12.82
CA ILE A 260 -16.11 -24.86 -13.88
C ILE A 260 -16.51 -25.44 -15.26
N GLY A 261 -17.02 -26.68 -15.33
CA GLY A 261 -17.27 -27.34 -16.63
C GLY A 261 -15.98 -27.59 -17.44
N ILE A 262 -14.82 -27.50 -16.78
CA ILE A 262 -13.48 -27.77 -17.30
C ILE A 262 -13.03 -29.14 -16.79
N SER A 263 -12.32 -29.91 -17.64
CA SER A 263 -11.86 -31.24 -17.26
C SER A 263 -10.84 -31.19 -16.13
N LEU A 264 -10.89 -32.17 -15.22
CA LEU A 264 -9.96 -32.30 -14.09
C LEU A 264 -8.48 -32.19 -14.50
N LYS A 265 -8.10 -32.73 -15.66
CA LYS A 265 -6.73 -32.61 -16.20
C LYS A 265 -6.34 -31.16 -16.46
N LYS A 266 -7.25 -30.35 -17.01
CA LYS A 266 -7.00 -28.94 -17.28
C LYS A 266 -6.99 -28.09 -16.03
N VAL A 267 -7.86 -28.37 -15.05
CA VAL A 267 -7.82 -27.65 -13.78
C VAL A 267 -6.51 -27.92 -13.04
N ARG A 268 -5.94 -29.14 -13.15
CA ARG A 268 -4.58 -29.43 -12.65
C ARG A 268 -3.51 -28.61 -13.37
N LEU A 269 -3.54 -28.54 -14.70
CA LEU A 269 -2.59 -27.70 -15.45
C LEU A 269 -2.69 -26.22 -15.08
N MET A 270 -3.90 -25.69 -14.86
CA MET A 270 -4.08 -24.33 -14.36
C MET A 270 -3.51 -24.16 -12.96
N GLN A 271 -3.71 -25.15 -12.08
CA GLN A 271 -3.14 -25.13 -10.73
C GLN A 271 -1.59 -25.15 -10.78
N ASP A 272 -0.99 -25.97 -11.64
CA ASP A 272 0.47 -26.02 -11.81
C ASP A 272 1.01 -24.65 -12.27
N ARG A 273 0.34 -23.99 -13.23
CA ARG A 273 0.67 -22.62 -13.67
C ARG A 273 0.56 -21.60 -12.53
N ILE A 274 -0.46 -21.72 -11.67
CA ILE A 274 -0.62 -20.85 -10.50
C ILE A 274 0.53 -21.09 -9.52
N GLU A 275 0.90 -22.33 -9.26
CA GLU A 275 2.00 -22.67 -8.33
C GLU A 275 3.35 -22.17 -8.83
N ASP A 276 3.63 -22.30 -10.12
CA ASP A 276 4.84 -21.77 -10.74
C ASP A 276 4.86 -20.24 -10.73
N PHE A 277 3.74 -19.61 -11.06
CA PHE A 277 3.58 -18.15 -10.98
C PHE A 277 3.80 -17.63 -9.57
N VAL A 278 3.17 -18.24 -8.56
CA VAL A 278 3.28 -17.82 -7.16
C VAL A 278 4.71 -17.99 -6.65
N ARG A 279 5.37 -19.10 -6.99
CA ARG A 279 6.78 -19.32 -6.63
C ARG A 279 7.68 -18.24 -7.22
N HIS A 280 7.57 -18.02 -8.53
CA HIS A 280 8.35 -17.04 -9.27
C HIS A 280 8.15 -15.62 -8.74
N MET A 281 6.89 -15.17 -8.61
CA MET A 281 6.59 -13.82 -8.12
C MET A 281 6.99 -13.61 -6.65
N SER A 282 6.89 -14.64 -5.80
CA SER A 282 7.35 -14.56 -4.41
C SER A 282 8.87 -14.37 -4.34
N ASP A 283 9.62 -15.06 -5.20
CA ASP A 283 11.08 -14.92 -5.27
C ASP A 283 11.47 -13.52 -5.77
N LEU A 284 10.77 -12.98 -6.78
CA LEU A 284 11.02 -11.61 -7.28
C LEU A 284 10.68 -10.54 -6.25
N LEU A 285 9.54 -10.66 -5.55
CA LEU A 285 9.19 -9.75 -4.46
C LEU A 285 10.24 -9.74 -3.36
N ARG A 286 10.82 -10.91 -3.06
CA ARG A 286 11.88 -11.01 -2.04
C ARG A 286 13.15 -10.31 -2.51
N ILE A 287 13.55 -10.52 -3.76
CA ILE A 287 14.71 -9.83 -4.37
C ILE A 287 14.51 -8.32 -4.33
N GLU A 288 13.33 -7.84 -4.71
CA GLU A 288 13.01 -6.41 -4.70
C GLU A 288 13.08 -5.83 -3.29
N ARG A 289 12.42 -6.48 -2.32
CA ARG A 289 12.46 -6.08 -0.92
C ARG A 289 13.88 -6.06 -0.36
N ASP A 290 14.68 -7.09 -0.66
CA ASP A 290 16.05 -7.17 -0.14
C ASP A 290 16.90 -6.02 -0.71
N VAL A 291 16.73 -5.65 -1.99
CA VAL A 291 17.39 -4.48 -2.61
C VAL A 291 16.89 -3.16 -2.03
N GLU A 292 15.59 -2.99 -1.80
CA GLU A 292 15.03 -1.79 -1.17
C GLU A 292 15.56 -1.61 0.26
N LEU A 293 15.66 -2.70 1.03
CA LEU A 293 16.25 -2.70 2.36
C LEU A 293 17.74 -2.36 2.33
N GLU A 294 18.49 -2.89 1.36
CA GLU A 294 19.91 -2.56 1.17
C GLU A 294 20.08 -1.09 0.80
N PHE A 295 19.34 -0.58 -0.18
CA PHE A 295 19.37 0.83 -0.61
C PHE A 295 19.05 1.77 0.56
N THR A 296 18.00 1.49 1.32
CA THR A 296 17.62 2.32 2.47
C THR A 296 18.61 2.22 3.62
N GLN A 297 19.25 1.06 3.81
CA GLN A 297 20.33 0.92 4.78
C GLN A 297 21.59 1.65 4.33
N GLU A 298 21.92 1.66 3.04
CA GLU A 298 23.01 2.42 2.46
C GLU A 298 22.79 3.93 2.58
N GLU A 299 21.59 4.44 2.30
CA GLU A 299 21.23 5.85 2.55
C GLU A 299 21.39 6.23 4.03
N LEU A 300 20.92 5.38 4.94
CA LEU A 300 21.11 5.59 6.39
C LEU A 300 22.59 5.51 6.81
N ASN A 301 23.43 4.76 6.10
CA ASN A 301 24.85 4.60 6.40
C ASN A 301 25.73 5.66 5.72
N ALA A 302 25.30 6.23 4.59
CA ALA A 302 26.01 7.27 3.84
C ALA A 302 26.06 8.61 4.60
N THR A 303 25.28 8.75 5.66
CA THR A 303 25.41 9.82 6.66
C THR A 303 26.69 9.68 7.50
N THR A 304 27.77 10.30 7.01
CA THR A 304 29.02 10.74 7.70
C THR A 304 29.55 9.85 8.83
N MET A 305 30.46 8.93 8.49
CA MET A 305 31.51 8.45 9.40
C MET A 305 32.69 9.42 9.34
N LEU A 306 32.87 10.25 10.36
CA LEU A 306 34.11 11.01 10.53
C LEU A 306 35.25 10.06 10.92
N GLU A 307 36.37 10.21 10.23
CA GLU A 307 37.62 9.51 10.51
C GLU A 307 38.04 9.69 11.97
N ASN A 308 38.25 8.57 12.65
CA ASN A 308 38.79 8.51 14.01
C ASN A 308 40.18 9.16 14.05
N ASN A 309 40.30 10.44 14.42
CA ASN A 309 41.52 11.05 14.97
C ASN A 309 41.26 12.49 15.50
N SER A 310 40.56 12.63 16.63
CA SER A 310 40.74 13.75 17.58
C SER A 310 39.93 13.54 18.87
N GLU A 311 40.41 14.12 19.97
CA GLU A 311 39.82 14.01 21.32
C GLU A 311 38.33 14.45 21.38
N PRO A 312 37.52 13.87 22.29
CA PRO A 312 36.08 14.12 22.32
C PRO A 312 35.75 15.55 22.78
N PRO A 313 34.93 16.32 22.03
CA PRO A 313 34.46 17.63 22.48
C PRO A 313 33.35 17.49 23.54
N LYS A 314 33.10 18.58 24.28
CA LYS A 314 32.11 18.61 25.37
C LYS A 314 30.69 18.35 24.84
N PRO A 315 29.76 17.80 25.66
CA PRO A 315 28.45 17.32 25.21
C PRO A 315 27.57 18.36 24.50
N VAL A 316 27.74 19.65 24.80
CA VAL A 316 26.95 20.74 24.23
C VAL A 316 27.43 21.13 22.83
N GLU A 317 28.74 21.07 22.56
CA GLU A 317 29.30 21.36 21.22
C GLU A 317 29.12 20.19 20.25
N TYR A 318 29.07 18.95 20.77
CA TYR A 318 28.79 17.75 19.97
C TYR A 318 27.36 17.76 19.41
N LEU A 319 26.36 18.19 20.20
CA LEU A 319 24.95 18.26 19.81
C LEU A 319 24.65 19.36 18.78
N VAL A 320 25.35 20.51 18.86
CA VAL A 320 25.11 21.65 17.96
C VAL A 320 25.73 21.42 16.59
N SER A 321 26.89 20.75 16.51
CA SER A 321 27.62 20.53 15.25
C SER A 321 27.14 19.32 14.43
N HIS A 322 26.73 18.23 15.08
CA HIS A 322 26.31 16.99 14.38
C HIS A 322 24.79 16.91 14.13
N GLY A 323 24.01 17.75 14.82
CA GLY A 323 22.57 17.88 14.57
C GLY A 323 22.25 18.71 13.34
N GLN A 324 23.07 19.72 12.99
CA GLN A 324 22.77 20.66 11.90
C GLN A 324 22.74 19.99 10.51
N ALA A 325 23.73 19.18 10.13
CA ALA A 325 23.77 18.59 8.78
C ALA A 325 22.61 17.62 8.48
N GLN A 326 22.18 16.80 9.46
CA GLN A 326 21.04 15.88 9.29
C GLN A 326 19.68 16.59 9.36
N GLN A 327 19.64 17.75 10.01
CA GLN A 327 18.45 18.59 10.15
C GLN A 327 18.31 19.54 8.95
N GLU A 328 19.42 19.90 8.29
CA GLU A 328 19.48 20.57 6.99
C GLU A 328 18.95 19.68 5.85
N GLN A 329 19.16 18.36 5.91
CA GLN A 329 18.53 17.38 5.01
C GLN A 329 17.04 17.10 5.34
N CYS A 330 16.47 17.76 6.36
CA CYS A 330 15.04 17.80 6.68
C CYS A 330 14.34 16.47 7.07
N ASP A 331 15.06 15.34 7.11
CA ASP A 331 14.49 13.99 7.32
C ASP A 331 14.59 13.48 8.78
N THR A 332 15.21 14.22 9.70
CA THR A 332 15.33 13.83 11.12
C THR A 332 15.00 14.99 12.06
N ILE A 333 14.24 14.71 13.13
CA ILE A 333 13.96 15.68 14.20
C ILE A 333 14.44 15.12 15.54
N CYS A 334 15.34 15.87 16.19
CA CYS A 334 15.91 15.54 17.50
C CYS A 334 15.27 16.36 18.63
N ASN A 335 15.59 16.00 19.89
CA ASN A 335 15.24 16.74 21.11
C ASN A 335 13.73 16.89 21.35
N LEU A 336 12.99 15.84 21.05
CA LEU A 336 11.55 15.77 21.22
C LEU A 336 11.20 15.14 22.57
N ASN A 337 10.23 15.71 23.26
CA ASN A 337 9.66 15.18 24.49
C ASN A 337 8.21 14.80 24.27
N VAL A 338 7.78 13.65 24.83
CA VAL A 338 6.38 13.24 24.79
C VAL A 338 5.54 14.14 25.71
N ILE A 339 4.51 14.76 25.16
CA ILE A 339 3.54 15.57 25.92
C ILE A 339 2.39 14.71 26.39
N SER A 340 1.80 13.95 25.47
CA SER A 340 0.58 13.20 25.72
C SER A 340 0.47 12.03 24.77
N SER A 341 -0.26 11.01 25.19
CA SER A 341 -0.64 9.89 24.34
C SER A 341 -2.15 9.64 24.42
N SER A 342 -2.74 9.31 23.28
CA SER A 342 -4.14 8.91 23.15
C SER A 342 -4.25 7.65 22.29
N THR A 343 -5.34 6.92 22.43
CA THR A 343 -5.64 5.77 21.57
C THR A 343 -6.41 6.28 20.34
N GLY A 344 -5.83 6.09 19.14
CA GLY A 344 -6.47 6.39 17.87
C GLY A 344 -7.25 5.19 17.32
N LEU A 345 -7.86 5.38 16.14
CA LEU A 345 -8.62 4.33 15.43
C LEU A 345 -7.74 3.10 15.16
N GLY A 346 -8.32 1.91 15.30
CA GLY A 346 -7.63 0.64 15.02
C GLY A 346 -6.61 0.20 16.08
N GLY A 347 -6.60 0.81 17.28
CA GLY A 347 -5.73 0.41 18.40
C GLY A 347 -4.31 0.98 18.33
N LEU A 348 -4.06 1.93 17.42
CA LEU A 348 -2.81 2.68 17.34
C LEU A 348 -2.71 3.70 18.47
N HIS A 349 -1.52 3.90 19.01
CA HIS A 349 -1.27 4.94 20.00
C HIS A 349 -0.77 6.22 19.31
N LEU A 350 -1.60 7.26 19.32
CA LEU A 350 -1.22 8.59 18.88
C LEU A 350 -0.40 9.25 19.99
N VAL A 351 0.87 9.49 19.74
CA VAL A 351 1.80 10.12 20.69
C VAL A 351 2.19 11.48 20.16
N ILE A 352 1.94 12.52 20.96
CA ILE A 352 2.29 13.90 20.65
C ILE A 352 3.66 14.20 21.25
N PHE A 353 4.59 14.58 20.39
CA PHE A 353 5.92 15.04 20.77
C PHE A 353 6.05 16.55 20.52
N ARG A 354 6.88 17.23 21.31
CA ARG A 354 7.22 18.65 21.15
C ARG A 354 8.68 18.87 21.50
N ILE A 355 9.29 19.88 20.89
CA ILE A 355 10.67 20.25 21.18
C ILE A 355 10.81 20.76 22.62
N GLU A 356 11.86 20.29 23.29
CA GLU A 356 12.27 20.75 24.61
C GLU A 356 12.55 22.26 24.61
N GLY A 357 11.94 23.01 25.53
CA GLY A 357 12.05 24.47 25.60
C GLY A 357 10.98 25.26 24.82
N GLY A 358 10.06 24.58 24.11
CA GLY A 358 8.92 25.25 23.44
C GLY A 358 9.27 25.97 22.13
N HIS A 359 10.41 25.65 21.53
CA HIS A 359 10.85 26.19 20.25
C HIS A 359 10.05 25.61 19.07
N LYS A 360 10.02 26.32 17.94
CA LYS A 360 9.44 25.83 16.68
C LYS A 360 10.21 24.62 16.16
N LEU A 361 9.50 23.72 15.49
CA LEU A 361 10.10 22.61 14.75
C LEU A 361 11.10 23.15 13.71
N PRO A 362 12.25 22.47 13.53
CA PRO A 362 13.15 22.78 12.43
C PRO A 362 12.40 22.61 11.09
N PRO A 363 12.83 23.29 10.02
CA PRO A 363 12.38 22.98 8.66
C PRO A 363 12.53 21.48 8.42
N THR A 364 11.45 20.82 7.98
CA THR A 364 11.41 19.37 7.78
C THR A 364 10.57 19.02 6.56
N THR A 365 10.95 17.96 5.87
CA THR A 365 10.27 17.34 4.73
C THR A 365 9.27 16.28 5.18
N LEU A 366 9.27 15.94 6.48
CA LEU A 366 8.35 14.99 7.08
C LEU A 366 6.91 15.45 6.85
N SER A 367 6.12 14.58 6.24
CA SER A 367 4.72 14.82 5.90
C SER A 367 3.82 13.77 6.56
N PRO A 368 2.58 14.13 6.93
CA PRO A 368 1.61 13.16 7.43
C PRO A 368 1.54 11.93 6.52
N GLY A 369 1.69 10.75 7.13
CA GLY A 369 1.74 9.47 6.44
C GLY A 369 3.14 8.91 6.22
N ASP A 370 4.20 9.70 6.39
CA ASP A 370 5.58 9.22 6.36
C ASP A 370 5.84 8.20 7.45
N MET A 371 6.60 7.15 7.13
CA MET A 371 7.04 6.20 8.13
C MET A 371 8.18 6.79 8.93
N VAL A 372 8.12 6.63 10.24
CA VAL A 372 9.11 7.20 11.14
C VAL A 372 9.56 6.19 12.19
N CYS A 373 10.81 6.34 12.59
CA CYS A 373 11.48 5.60 13.64
C CYS A 373 11.58 6.51 14.87
N VAL A 374 10.96 6.11 15.97
CA VAL A 374 11.05 6.82 17.25
C VAL A 374 12.09 6.13 18.12
N ARG A 375 13.17 6.85 18.44
CA ARG A 375 14.30 6.36 19.25
C ARG A 375 14.45 7.21 20.51
N THR A 376 14.69 6.58 21.64
CA THR A 376 15.11 7.30 22.86
C THR A 376 16.59 7.63 22.77
N CYS A 377 16.95 8.88 23.05
CA CYS A 377 18.35 9.33 23.09
C CYS A 377 18.92 9.23 24.50
N ASN A 378 20.20 8.87 24.59
CA ASN A 378 20.98 8.99 25.83
C ASN A 378 21.41 10.45 26.03
N SER A 379 21.99 10.79 27.20
CA SER A 379 22.50 12.15 27.51
C SER A 379 23.62 12.66 26.58
N ARG A 380 24.09 11.82 25.65
CA ARG A 380 25.07 12.12 24.60
C ARG A 380 24.44 12.29 23.19
N GLY A 381 23.12 12.21 23.06
CA GLY A 381 22.42 12.30 21.76
C GLY A 381 22.41 11.00 20.94
N GLU A 382 23.21 10.00 21.31
CA GLU A 382 23.19 8.67 20.69
C GLU A 382 21.84 7.97 20.89
N GLY A 383 21.23 7.52 19.78
CA GLY A 383 19.97 6.79 19.80
C GLY A 383 20.14 5.37 20.34
N ALA A 384 19.22 4.93 21.20
CA ALA A 384 19.16 3.54 21.65
C ALA A 384 18.95 2.57 20.47
N THR A 385 19.53 1.36 20.56
CA THR A 385 19.38 0.28 19.55
C THR A 385 17.93 -0.20 19.39
N SER A 386 17.09 -0.01 20.42
CA SER A 386 15.66 -0.30 20.35
C SER A 386 14.88 0.91 19.81
N CYS A 387 14.19 0.73 18.70
CA CYS A 387 13.31 1.74 18.12
C CYS A 387 11.84 1.32 18.11
N MET A 388 10.94 2.30 18.18
CA MET A 388 9.52 2.11 17.95
C MET A 388 9.19 2.64 16.56
N GLN A 389 8.48 1.84 15.77
CA GLN A 389 8.09 2.22 14.42
C GLN A 389 6.64 2.73 14.44
N GLY A 390 6.38 3.71 13.59
CA GLY A 390 5.05 4.24 13.38
C GLY A 390 5.01 5.12 12.16
N PHE A 391 3.90 5.84 12.00
CA PHE A 391 3.75 6.81 10.93
C PHE A 391 3.42 8.18 11.49
N LEU A 392 3.88 9.22 10.81
CA LEU A 392 3.51 10.58 11.10
C LEU A 392 1.99 10.72 10.94
N TYR A 393 1.28 11.08 12.00
CA TYR A 393 -0.16 11.27 11.96
C TYR A 393 -0.50 12.70 11.56
N ASN A 394 0.14 13.68 12.22
CA ASN A 394 -0.04 15.09 11.92
C ASN A 394 1.17 15.91 12.40
N LEU A 395 1.46 17.01 11.71
CA LEU A 395 2.25 18.10 12.24
C LEU A 395 1.31 19.10 12.89
N GLY A 396 1.57 19.50 14.13
CA GLY A 396 0.71 20.44 14.85
C GLY A 396 0.68 21.79 14.16
N GLU A 397 -0.51 22.40 14.10
CA GLU A 397 -0.70 23.77 13.59
C GLU A 397 0.06 24.82 14.41
N ASP A 398 0.49 24.46 15.62
CA ASP A 398 1.36 25.27 16.47
C ASP A 398 2.79 25.39 15.94
N GLY A 399 3.18 24.57 14.96
CA GLY A 399 4.53 24.53 14.38
C GLY A 399 5.59 24.05 15.37
N CYS A 400 5.19 23.53 16.52
CA CYS A 400 6.08 23.10 17.61
C CYS A 400 5.87 21.62 17.98
N SER A 401 4.81 20.98 17.49
CA SER A 401 4.45 19.61 17.85
C SER A 401 4.31 18.68 16.65
N ILE A 402 4.61 17.40 16.88
CA ILE A 402 4.59 16.32 15.90
C ILE A 402 3.86 15.14 16.52
N THR A 403 2.82 14.62 15.84
CA THR A 403 2.04 13.48 16.31
C THR A 403 2.43 12.25 15.51
N VAL A 404 2.83 11.17 16.19
CA VAL A 404 3.16 9.88 15.56
C VAL A 404 2.18 8.82 16.04
N ALA A 405 1.61 8.06 15.10
CA ALA A 405 0.83 6.87 15.38
C ALA A 405 1.78 5.66 15.50
N LEU A 406 1.89 5.11 16.71
CA LEU A 406 2.73 3.96 17.02
C LEU A 406 1.90 2.68 17.18
N GLU A 407 2.38 1.57 16.63
CA GLU A 407 1.76 0.26 16.83
C GLU A 407 2.07 -0.30 18.22
N SER A 408 1.04 -0.58 19.01
CA SER A 408 1.18 -1.26 20.30
C SER A 408 1.26 -2.77 20.10
N ARG A 409 2.44 -3.37 20.29
CA ARG A 409 2.53 -4.83 20.48
C ARG A 409 1.79 -5.18 21.77
N HIS A 410 0.72 -5.98 21.67
CA HIS A 410 -0.19 -6.30 22.77
C HIS A 410 0.54 -6.65 24.07
N GLY A 411 0.39 -5.80 25.10
CA GLY A 411 0.82 -6.06 26.47
C GLY A 411 2.18 -5.48 26.89
N ASP A 412 2.88 -4.71 26.05
CA ASP A 412 4.17 -4.12 26.41
C ASP A 412 4.00 -2.71 27.05
N PRO A 413 4.50 -2.44 28.26
CA PRO A 413 4.50 -1.10 28.88
C PRO A 413 5.50 -0.12 28.23
N THR A 414 5.84 -0.31 26.95
CA THR A 414 6.89 0.41 26.23
C THR A 414 6.66 1.91 26.18
N PHE A 415 5.39 2.36 26.11
CA PHE A 415 5.05 3.79 26.04
C PHE A 415 5.42 4.57 27.31
N SER A 416 5.36 3.92 28.48
CA SER A 416 5.79 4.53 29.75
C SER A 416 7.28 4.85 29.78
N ARG A 417 8.08 4.24 28.88
CA ARG A 417 9.53 4.45 28.77
C ARG A 417 9.90 5.71 27.98
N LEU A 418 8.97 6.27 27.21
CA LEU A 418 9.18 7.50 26.42
C LEU A 418 8.98 8.77 27.25
N PHE A 419 8.09 8.73 28.26
CA PHE A 419 7.86 9.88 29.13
C PHE A 419 9.11 10.20 29.97
N GLY A 420 9.53 11.47 29.94
CA GLY A 420 10.70 11.96 30.67
C GLY A 420 12.05 11.66 30.02
N LYS A 421 12.07 11.23 28.75
CA LYS A 421 13.30 11.04 27.97
C LYS A 421 13.25 11.88 26.71
N SER A 422 14.42 12.36 26.27
CA SER A 422 14.61 12.97 24.96
C SER A 422 14.51 11.92 23.87
N VAL A 423 13.79 12.26 22.80
CA VAL A 423 13.45 11.39 21.68
C VAL A 423 13.95 12.00 20.38
N ARG A 424 14.41 11.13 19.49
CA ARG A 424 14.72 11.43 18.10
C ARG A 424 13.73 10.68 17.20
N ILE A 425 13.24 11.37 16.17
CA ILE A 425 12.38 10.83 15.14
C ILE A 425 13.13 10.89 13.82
N ASP A 426 13.38 9.72 13.23
CA ASP A 426 13.99 9.60 11.91
C ASP A 426 12.93 9.24 10.88
N ARG A 427 12.93 9.87 9.71
CA ARG A 427 12.21 9.34 8.56
C ARG A 427 12.78 7.98 8.20
N ILE A 428 11.90 7.01 8.00
CA ILE A 428 12.30 5.75 7.40
C ILE A 428 11.83 5.77 5.95
N GLN A 429 12.77 5.89 5.02
CA GLN A 429 12.45 5.88 3.60
C GLN A 429 12.01 4.47 3.11
N GLY A 430 12.31 3.37 3.84
CA GLY A 430 12.12 1.99 3.34
C GLY A 430 11.49 0.90 4.24
N LEU A 431 11.11 1.13 5.51
CA LEU A 431 10.44 0.07 6.31
C LEU A 431 8.92 0.02 6.12
N ALA A 432 8.37 0.95 5.32
CA ALA A 432 6.95 0.94 4.96
C ALA A 432 6.54 -0.30 4.15
N ASP A 433 7.52 -0.98 3.56
CA ASP A 433 7.30 -2.09 2.65
C ASP A 433 7.36 -3.47 3.28
N ALA A 434 7.60 -3.61 4.59
CA ALA A 434 7.37 -4.90 5.25
C ALA A 434 5.89 -5.32 5.16
N LEU A 435 4.96 -4.41 5.48
CA LEU A 435 3.53 -4.68 5.40
C LEU A 435 3.05 -4.80 3.94
N THR A 436 3.57 -3.97 3.03
CA THR A 436 3.29 -4.07 1.59
C THR A 436 3.71 -5.43 1.04
N TYR A 437 4.95 -5.84 1.31
CA TYR A 437 5.50 -7.15 0.95
C TYR A 437 4.68 -8.29 1.54
N GLU A 438 4.38 -8.25 2.84
CA GLU A 438 3.58 -9.27 3.53
C GLU A 438 2.18 -9.41 2.92
N ARG A 439 1.50 -8.30 2.62
CA ARG A 439 0.17 -8.30 1.99
C ARG A 439 0.20 -8.86 0.57
N ASN A 440 1.22 -8.51 -0.21
CA ASN A 440 1.42 -9.05 -1.56
C ASN A 440 1.68 -10.57 -1.50
N LEU A 441 2.56 -11.01 -0.59
CA LEU A 441 2.87 -12.42 -0.41
C LEU A 441 1.65 -13.21 0.09
N GLU A 442 0.89 -12.66 1.03
CA GLU A 442 -0.36 -13.26 1.51
C GLU A 442 -1.36 -13.45 0.36
N ALA A 443 -1.52 -12.46 -0.51
CA ALA A 443 -2.39 -12.58 -1.68
C ALA A 443 -1.94 -13.69 -2.64
N LEU A 444 -0.63 -13.83 -2.88
CA LEU A 444 -0.08 -14.94 -3.67
C LEU A 444 -0.36 -16.31 -3.02
N MET A 445 -0.23 -16.41 -1.70
CA MET A 445 -0.56 -17.63 -0.96
C MET A 445 -2.06 -17.96 -1.03
N LEU A 446 -2.92 -16.95 -0.92
CA LEU A 446 -4.37 -17.10 -1.07
C LEU A 446 -4.74 -17.53 -2.50
N LEU A 447 -4.09 -16.97 -3.52
CA LEU A 447 -4.25 -17.38 -4.91
C LEU A 447 -3.85 -18.86 -5.09
N GLN A 448 -2.69 -19.26 -4.57
CA GLN A 448 -2.21 -20.63 -4.64
C GLN A 448 -3.16 -21.63 -4.00
N ARG A 449 -3.64 -21.29 -2.79
CA ARG A 449 -4.45 -22.20 -1.98
C ARG A 449 -5.90 -22.24 -2.43
N ASN A 450 -6.50 -21.09 -2.72
CA ASN A 450 -7.94 -20.93 -2.91
C ASN A 450 -8.34 -20.59 -4.35
N GLY A 451 -7.39 -20.25 -5.24
CA GLY A 451 -7.67 -19.70 -6.57
C GLY A 451 -8.70 -20.49 -7.38
N LEU A 452 -8.56 -21.82 -7.44
CA LEU A 452 -9.46 -22.72 -8.19
C LEU A 452 -10.45 -23.49 -7.31
N GLN A 453 -10.63 -23.10 -6.03
CA GLN A 453 -11.62 -23.72 -5.16
C GLN A 453 -13.04 -23.24 -5.47
N LYS A 454 -14.04 -24.13 -5.39
CA LYS A 454 -15.45 -23.79 -5.65
C LYS A 454 -16.02 -22.71 -4.73
N SER A 455 -15.48 -22.59 -3.52
CA SER A 455 -15.86 -21.55 -2.55
C SER A 455 -15.26 -20.18 -2.87
N ASN A 456 -14.28 -20.10 -3.77
CA ASN A 456 -13.71 -18.83 -4.20
C ASN A 456 -14.66 -18.13 -5.17
N ALA A 457 -15.16 -16.97 -4.77
CA ALA A 457 -16.01 -16.15 -5.63
C ALA A 457 -15.31 -15.72 -6.93
N SER A 458 -13.99 -15.59 -6.89
CA SER A 458 -13.15 -15.11 -8.00
C SER A 458 -12.71 -16.23 -8.94
N ILE A 459 -13.27 -17.44 -8.82
CA ILE A 459 -12.83 -18.64 -9.56
C ILE A 459 -12.85 -18.43 -11.09
N SER A 460 -13.87 -17.74 -11.62
CA SER A 460 -13.97 -17.44 -13.06
C SER A 460 -12.90 -16.46 -13.53
N VAL A 461 -12.51 -15.50 -12.68
CA VAL A 461 -11.40 -14.57 -12.94
C VAL A 461 -10.08 -15.33 -13.00
N VAL A 462 -9.82 -16.17 -12.00
CA VAL A 462 -8.59 -16.98 -11.92
C VAL A 462 -8.49 -17.92 -13.12
N ALA A 463 -9.58 -18.64 -13.45
CA ALA A 463 -9.63 -19.52 -14.61
C ALA A 463 -9.41 -18.77 -15.94
N THR A 464 -9.90 -17.53 -16.05
CA THR A 464 -9.66 -16.66 -17.21
C THR A 464 -8.19 -16.27 -17.34
N LEU A 465 -7.55 -15.90 -16.23
CA LEU A 465 -6.17 -15.37 -16.25
C LEU A 465 -5.09 -16.46 -16.34
N PHE A 466 -5.39 -17.72 -16.00
CA PHE A 466 -4.45 -18.84 -16.07
C PHE A 466 -4.81 -19.92 -17.11
N GLY A 467 -6.01 -19.85 -17.69
CA GLY A 467 -6.46 -20.75 -18.75
C GLY A 467 -6.06 -20.32 -20.16
N ASP A 468 -6.26 -21.21 -21.13
CA ASP A 468 -5.99 -20.96 -22.55
C ASP A 468 -7.28 -20.59 -23.32
N SER A 469 -7.18 -20.10 -24.56
CA SER A 469 -8.34 -19.70 -25.38
C SER A 469 -9.37 -20.82 -25.55
N LYS A 470 -8.93 -22.09 -25.60
CA LYS A 470 -9.83 -23.27 -25.66
C LYS A 470 -10.66 -23.45 -24.39
N ASP A 471 -10.17 -22.99 -23.25
CA ASP A 471 -10.90 -23.05 -21.99
C ASP A 471 -11.96 -21.96 -21.90
N MET A 472 -11.67 -20.78 -22.44
CA MET A 472 -12.63 -19.67 -22.52
C MET A 472 -13.86 -20.04 -23.36
N MET A 473 -13.65 -20.64 -24.54
CA MET A 473 -14.77 -21.10 -25.38
C MET A 473 -15.63 -22.15 -24.67
N LYS A 474 -15.03 -23.03 -23.86
CA LYS A 474 -15.79 -24.02 -23.07
C LYS A 474 -16.57 -23.38 -21.93
N MET A 475 -16.00 -22.39 -21.26
CA MET A 475 -16.70 -21.64 -20.22
C MET A 475 -17.92 -20.89 -20.79
N GLU A 476 -17.78 -20.31 -21.98
CA GLU A 476 -18.88 -19.66 -22.70
C GLU A 476 -19.95 -20.66 -23.18
N GLN A 477 -19.55 -21.78 -23.78
CA GLN A 477 -20.47 -22.84 -24.21
C GLN A 477 -21.28 -23.42 -23.04
N ASN A 478 -20.68 -23.46 -21.84
CA ASN A 478 -21.34 -23.88 -20.61
C ASN A 478 -22.15 -22.75 -19.92
N CYS A 479 -22.31 -21.59 -20.58
CA CYS A 479 -23.01 -20.40 -20.08
C CYS A 479 -22.44 -19.84 -18.76
N LEU A 480 -21.19 -20.16 -18.41
CA LEU A 480 -20.50 -19.65 -17.22
C LEU A 480 -19.93 -18.26 -17.42
N THR A 481 -19.61 -17.92 -18.68
CA THR A 481 -19.13 -16.61 -19.09
C THR A 481 -19.87 -16.12 -20.31
N ASP A 482 -19.89 -14.81 -20.51
CA ASP A 482 -20.37 -14.17 -21.72
C ASP A 482 -19.38 -13.07 -22.11
N TRP A 483 -18.82 -13.17 -23.31
CA TRP A 483 -17.86 -12.20 -23.83
C TRP A 483 -18.52 -11.13 -24.71
N GLY A 484 -19.82 -11.27 -24.97
CA GLY A 484 -20.63 -10.35 -25.76
C GLY A 484 -20.89 -9.01 -25.08
N GLU A 485 -21.33 -8.06 -25.90
CA GLU A 485 -21.82 -6.76 -25.46
C GLU A 485 -23.24 -6.91 -24.89
N LEU A 486 -23.48 -6.30 -23.73
CA LEU A 486 -24.82 -6.28 -23.15
C LEU A 486 -25.73 -5.42 -24.03
N SER A 487 -26.84 -6.00 -24.50
CA SER A 487 -27.88 -5.26 -25.21
C SER A 487 -28.61 -4.34 -24.24
N LEU A 488 -28.22 -3.07 -24.20
CA LEU A 488 -28.79 -2.07 -23.30
C LEU A 488 -29.68 -1.10 -24.09
N PRO A 489 -30.99 -1.01 -23.80
CA PRO A 489 -31.91 -0.15 -24.54
C PRO A 489 -31.59 1.35 -24.47
N ASP A 490 -30.84 1.84 -23.48
CA ASP A 490 -30.58 3.28 -23.33
C ASP A 490 -29.23 3.60 -22.67
N LEU A 491 -28.14 3.38 -23.41
CA LEU A 491 -26.83 3.94 -23.06
C LEU A 491 -26.78 5.47 -23.24
N ARG A 492 -27.69 6.03 -24.06
CA ARG A 492 -27.76 7.46 -24.44
C ARG A 492 -28.37 8.39 -23.37
N LEU A 493 -28.96 7.85 -22.30
CA LEU A 493 -29.65 8.62 -21.25
C LEU A 493 -28.75 9.14 -20.12
N SER A 494 -27.42 9.21 -20.29
CA SER A 494 -26.63 10.04 -19.37
C SER A 494 -26.85 11.50 -19.76
N GLU A 495 -27.72 12.20 -19.03
CA GLU A 495 -27.92 13.66 -19.19
C GLU A 495 -26.62 14.45 -18.90
N ARG A 496 -25.59 13.81 -18.32
CA ARG A 496 -24.35 14.47 -17.86
C ARG A 496 -23.18 14.43 -18.85
N TYR A 497 -23.04 13.37 -19.65
CA TYR A 497 -21.86 13.20 -20.51
C TYR A 497 -22.20 12.55 -21.86
N ALA A 498 -21.64 13.12 -22.94
CA ALA A 498 -21.67 12.53 -24.27
C ALA A 498 -20.51 11.54 -24.43
N PHE A 499 -20.79 10.25 -24.35
CA PHE A 499 -19.79 9.19 -24.53
C PHE A 499 -19.64 8.80 -26.01
N ASP A 500 -18.41 8.58 -26.46
CA ASP A 500 -18.13 8.08 -27.81
C ASP A 500 -18.37 6.56 -27.93
N ALA A 501 -18.35 6.03 -29.16
CA ALA A 501 -18.64 4.62 -29.42
C ALA A 501 -17.70 3.65 -28.67
N SER A 502 -16.43 3.97 -28.52
CA SER A 502 -15.46 3.13 -27.81
C SER A 502 -15.71 3.11 -26.30
N GLN A 503 -16.12 4.26 -25.74
CA GLN A 503 -16.54 4.38 -24.35
C GLN A 503 -17.85 3.63 -24.08
N LEU A 504 -18.86 3.80 -24.94
CA LEU A 504 -20.13 3.09 -24.83
C LEU A 504 -19.96 1.57 -24.88
N ARG A 505 -19.08 1.08 -25.76
CA ARG A 505 -18.70 -0.33 -25.82
C ARG A 505 -18.05 -0.80 -24.52
N ALA A 506 -17.10 -0.05 -23.97
CA ALA A 506 -16.45 -0.41 -22.71
C ALA A 506 -17.45 -0.46 -21.53
N ILE A 507 -18.43 0.45 -21.48
CA ILE A 507 -19.51 0.42 -20.49
C ILE A 507 -20.39 -0.82 -20.69
N SER A 508 -20.80 -1.13 -21.93
CA SER A 508 -21.61 -2.31 -22.23
C SER A 508 -20.93 -3.61 -21.78
N LEU A 509 -19.65 -3.78 -22.12
CA LEU A 509 -18.84 -4.93 -21.70
C LEU A 509 -18.68 -4.98 -20.18
N GLY A 510 -18.46 -3.82 -19.54
CA GLY A 510 -18.23 -3.72 -18.10
C GLY A 510 -19.49 -3.95 -17.25
N LEU A 511 -20.68 -3.77 -17.81
CA LEU A 511 -21.96 -4.07 -17.17
C LEU A 511 -22.42 -5.52 -17.39
N ASN A 512 -21.73 -6.30 -18.24
CA ASN A 512 -22.02 -7.72 -18.39
C ASN A 512 -21.58 -8.49 -17.14
N LYS A 513 -22.53 -8.86 -16.27
CA LYS A 513 -22.28 -9.61 -15.03
C LYS A 513 -21.66 -10.99 -15.25
N LYS A 514 -21.80 -11.55 -16.46
CA LYS A 514 -21.19 -12.84 -16.84
C LYS A 514 -19.79 -12.69 -17.42
N ARG A 515 -19.30 -11.47 -17.62
CA ARG A 515 -17.92 -11.22 -18.06
C ARG A 515 -16.99 -11.20 -16.84
N PRO A 516 -16.10 -12.20 -16.67
CA PRO A 516 -15.27 -12.30 -15.47
C PRO A 516 -14.15 -11.24 -15.47
N VAL A 517 -13.56 -10.94 -16.63
CA VAL A 517 -12.44 -10.01 -16.75
C VAL A 517 -12.67 -9.05 -17.92
N LEU A 518 -12.46 -7.77 -17.69
CA LEU A 518 -12.37 -6.75 -18.73
C LEU A 518 -11.13 -5.89 -18.50
N VAL A 519 -10.35 -5.69 -19.55
CA VAL A 519 -9.25 -4.73 -19.56
C VAL A 519 -9.70 -3.51 -20.34
N ILE A 520 -9.69 -2.34 -19.69
CA ILE A 520 -10.00 -1.06 -20.33
C ILE A 520 -8.69 -0.29 -20.49
N GLN A 521 -8.17 -0.26 -21.71
CA GLN A 521 -7.04 0.59 -22.05
C GLN A 521 -7.54 2.00 -22.34
N GLY A 522 -7.19 2.95 -21.47
CA GLY A 522 -7.52 4.37 -21.62
C GLY A 522 -6.27 5.20 -21.91
N PRO A 523 -5.93 5.42 -23.20
CA PRO A 523 -4.87 6.36 -23.58
C PRO A 523 -5.09 7.77 -22.99
N PRO A 524 -4.05 8.63 -22.99
CA PRO A 524 -4.13 9.99 -22.46
C PRO A 524 -5.29 10.80 -23.03
N GLY A 525 -6.05 11.47 -22.15
CA GLY A 525 -7.16 12.33 -22.55
C GLY A 525 -8.45 11.62 -22.98
N THR A 526 -8.52 10.28 -22.92
CA THR A 526 -9.71 9.52 -23.37
C THR A 526 -10.86 9.44 -22.36
N GLY A 527 -10.74 10.14 -21.22
CA GLY A 527 -11.81 10.20 -20.22
C GLY A 527 -11.99 8.92 -19.40
N LYS A 528 -10.96 8.07 -19.26
CA LYS A 528 -10.99 6.81 -18.48
C LYS A 528 -11.67 6.97 -17.11
N THR A 529 -11.28 7.95 -16.30
CA THR A 529 -11.85 8.16 -14.96
C THR A 529 -13.34 8.52 -15.01
N VAL A 530 -13.77 9.31 -16.01
CA VAL A 530 -15.19 9.67 -16.22
C VAL A 530 -15.99 8.43 -16.62
N LEU A 531 -15.45 7.62 -17.52
CA LEU A 531 -16.04 6.35 -17.94
C LEU A 531 -16.19 5.37 -16.76
N LEU A 532 -15.13 5.21 -15.95
CA LEU A 532 -15.18 4.32 -14.78
C LEU A 532 -16.21 4.80 -13.76
N ALA A 533 -16.30 6.10 -13.48
CA ALA A 533 -17.30 6.65 -12.57
C ALA A 533 -18.74 6.34 -13.04
N GLU A 534 -19.03 6.54 -14.33
CA GLU A 534 -20.34 6.18 -14.90
C GLU A 534 -20.62 4.68 -14.85
N LEU A 535 -19.61 3.86 -15.14
CA LEU A 535 -19.71 2.39 -15.05
C LEU A 535 -20.03 1.95 -13.62
N ILE A 536 -19.36 2.52 -12.61
CA ILE A 536 -19.62 2.24 -11.19
C ILE A 536 -21.07 2.62 -10.83
N VAL A 537 -21.51 3.83 -11.22
CA VAL A 537 -22.88 4.27 -10.96
C VAL A 537 -23.91 3.32 -11.56
N ARG A 538 -23.69 2.85 -12.79
CA ARG A 538 -24.59 1.90 -13.46
C ARG A 538 -24.54 0.50 -12.85
N ALA A 539 -23.35 0.01 -12.47
CA ALA A 539 -23.20 -1.28 -11.79
C ALA A 539 -23.95 -1.29 -10.44
N VAL A 540 -23.79 -0.23 -9.65
CA VAL A 540 -24.52 -0.07 -8.37
C VAL A 540 -26.02 0.02 -8.59
N ARG A 541 -26.49 0.71 -9.63
CA ARG A 541 -27.92 0.73 -10.01
C ARG A 541 -28.46 -0.63 -10.45
N GLN A 542 -27.60 -1.52 -10.97
CA GLN A 542 -27.94 -2.92 -11.24
C GLN A 542 -27.88 -3.81 -9.97
N GLY A 543 -27.67 -3.21 -8.79
CA GLY A 543 -27.63 -3.89 -7.50
C GLY A 543 -26.29 -4.58 -7.19
N GLU A 544 -25.19 -4.15 -7.82
CA GLU A 544 -23.85 -4.68 -7.52
C GLU A 544 -23.15 -3.87 -6.42
N ASN A 545 -22.49 -4.56 -5.49
CA ASN A 545 -21.54 -3.95 -4.57
C ASN A 545 -20.15 -3.89 -5.20
N VAL A 546 -19.51 -2.73 -5.15
CA VAL A 546 -18.29 -2.44 -5.91
C VAL A 546 -17.11 -2.15 -4.99
N LEU A 547 -15.98 -2.80 -5.24
CA LEU A 547 -14.67 -2.45 -4.66
C LEU A 547 -13.84 -1.74 -5.73
N VAL A 548 -13.42 -0.51 -5.46
CA VAL A 548 -12.55 0.26 -6.36
C VAL A 548 -11.18 0.43 -5.72
N THR A 549 -10.13 0.05 -6.43
CA THR A 549 -8.76 0.20 -5.97
C THR A 549 -7.85 0.84 -6.99
N ALA A 550 -6.71 1.35 -6.52
CA ALA A 550 -5.62 1.83 -7.36
C ALA A 550 -4.27 1.64 -6.63
N PRO A 551 -3.12 1.63 -7.32
CA PRO A 551 -1.82 1.55 -6.67
C PRO A 551 -1.48 2.78 -5.82
N SER A 552 -1.97 3.98 -6.17
CA SER A 552 -1.66 5.24 -5.48
C SER A 552 -2.86 5.85 -4.77
N ASN A 553 -2.64 6.55 -3.65
CA ASN A 553 -3.71 7.26 -2.94
C ASN A 553 -4.35 8.35 -3.80
N ALA A 554 -3.56 9.09 -4.57
CA ALA A 554 -4.05 10.14 -5.46
C ALA A 554 -5.06 9.61 -6.49
N ALA A 555 -4.81 8.44 -7.09
CA ALA A 555 -5.74 7.82 -8.03
C ALA A 555 -7.07 7.43 -7.35
N VAL A 556 -7.00 6.89 -6.13
CA VAL A 556 -8.21 6.56 -5.35
C VAL A 556 -8.99 7.82 -5.01
N ASP A 557 -8.32 8.85 -4.51
CA ASP A 557 -8.96 10.09 -4.07
C ASP A 557 -9.61 10.84 -5.24
N ASN A 558 -8.98 10.85 -6.42
CA ASN A 558 -9.58 11.36 -7.65
C ASN A 558 -10.90 10.64 -7.99
N MET A 559 -10.97 9.31 -7.78
CA MET A 559 -12.20 8.55 -7.98
C MET A 559 -13.26 8.88 -6.91
N VAL A 560 -12.86 9.06 -5.65
CA VAL A 560 -13.77 9.46 -4.56
C VAL A 560 -14.39 10.82 -4.85
N GLU A 561 -13.60 11.79 -5.32
CA GLU A 561 -14.09 13.13 -5.68
C GLU A 561 -15.15 13.05 -6.79
N ARG A 562 -14.88 12.26 -7.84
CA ARG A 562 -15.83 12.06 -8.95
C ARG A 562 -17.13 11.42 -8.49
N LEU A 563 -17.05 10.38 -7.68
CA LEU A 563 -18.22 9.66 -7.17
C LEU A 563 -19.00 10.46 -6.11
N SER A 564 -18.37 11.40 -5.40
CA SER A 564 -19.03 12.17 -4.34
C SER A 564 -20.24 12.97 -4.84
N SER A 565 -20.26 13.36 -6.12
CA SER A 565 -21.36 14.10 -6.77
C SER A 565 -22.51 13.23 -7.32
N THR A 566 -22.44 11.91 -7.13
CA THR A 566 -23.38 10.95 -7.73
C THR A 566 -24.51 10.52 -6.79
N GLY A 567 -24.39 10.83 -5.49
CA GLY A 567 -25.35 10.44 -4.45
C GLY A 567 -25.21 8.99 -3.96
N LEU A 568 -24.21 8.25 -4.41
CA LEU A 568 -23.91 6.90 -3.94
C LEU A 568 -23.37 6.91 -2.50
N ASN A 569 -23.66 5.83 -1.75
CA ASN A 569 -23.01 5.61 -0.46
C ASN A 569 -21.61 5.03 -0.69
N ILE A 570 -20.59 5.90 -0.61
CA ILE A 570 -19.19 5.57 -0.84
C ILE A 570 -18.37 5.67 0.44
N VAL A 571 -17.42 4.75 0.64
CA VAL A 571 -16.51 4.73 1.80
C VAL A 571 -15.07 4.60 1.33
N ARG A 572 -14.21 5.56 1.70
CA ARG A 572 -12.78 5.56 1.44
C ARG A 572 -12.03 4.97 2.63
N VAL A 573 -11.41 3.81 2.45
CA VAL A 573 -10.62 3.11 3.48
C VAL A 573 -9.13 3.33 3.22
N GLY A 574 -8.41 3.84 4.22
CA GLY A 574 -6.98 4.09 4.16
C GLY A 574 -6.50 4.88 5.36
N ASN A 575 -5.18 5.12 5.44
CA ASN A 575 -4.60 5.96 6.47
C ASN A 575 -5.09 7.41 6.30
N PRO A 576 -5.77 8.02 7.30
CA PRO A 576 -6.25 9.41 7.21
C PRO A 576 -5.19 10.42 6.79
N ALA A 577 -3.94 10.21 7.21
CA ALA A 577 -2.83 11.10 6.90
C ALA A 577 -2.45 11.10 5.40
N ARG A 578 -2.80 10.04 4.67
CA ARG A 578 -2.51 9.89 3.22
C ARG A 578 -3.73 10.14 2.33
N ILE A 579 -4.85 10.56 2.93
CA ILE A 579 -6.11 10.85 2.22
C ILE A 579 -6.17 12.36 2.01
N SER A 580 -6.46 12.79 0.79
CA SER A 580 -6.62 14.21 0.46
C SER A 580 -7.69 14.87 1.34
N PRO A 581 -7.46 16.07 1.89
CA PRO A 581 -8.44 16.79 2.70
C PRO A 581 -9.79 16.98 2.01
N SER A 582 -9.79 17.12 0.67
CA SER A 582 -11.00 17.27 -0.15
C SER A 582 -11.96 16.08 -0.05
N VAL A 583 -11.45 14.87 0.22
CA VAL A 583 -12.23 13.63 0.30
C VAL A 583 -12.26 13.03 1.71
N ALA A 584 -11.67 13.70 2.69
CA ALA A 584 -11.59 13.24 4.08
C ALA A 584 -12.98 12.94 4.69
N SER A 585 -14.01 13.70 4.30
CA SER A 585 -15.41 13.49 4.72
C SER A 585 -16.00 12.14 4.30
N LYS A 586 -15.38 11.47 3.31
CA LYS A 586 -15.76 10.12 2.85
C LYS A 586 -14.87 9.04 3.44
N SER A 587 -13.89 9.39 4.26
CA SER A 587 -12.99 8.41 4.89
C SER A 587 -13.73 7.57 5.93
N LEU A 588 -13.38 6.29 6.03
CA LEU A 588 -13.94 5.38 7.04
C LEU A 588 -13.77 5.95 8.45
N ALA A 589 -12.59 6.52 8.72
CA ALA A 589 -12.27 7.15 10.00
C ALA A 589 -13.25 8.28 10.35
N GLU A 590 -13.47 9.22 9.43
CA GLU A 590 -14.32 10.38 9.68
C GLU A 590 -15.81 9.98 9.79
N ILE A 591 -16.27 9.04 8.96
CA ILE A 591 -17.65 8.53 9.01
C ILE A 591 -17.91 7.84 10.36
N VAL A 592 -16.97 7.01 10.81
CA VAL A 592 -17.07 6.29 12.09
C VAL A 592 -17.00 7.27 13.27
N ASN A 593 -16.08 8.22 13.25
CA ASN A 593 -15.98 9.27 14.27
C ASN A 593 -17.27 10.10 14.35
N GLY A 594 -17.87 10.44 13.21
CA GLY A 594 -19.17 11.12 13.14
C GLY A 594 -20.30 10.30 13.79
N ARG A 595 -20.37 8.98 13.51
CA ARG A 595 -21.36 8.07 14.12
C ARG A 595 -21.11 7.84 15.62
N LEU A 596 -19.84 7.81 16.06
CA LEU A 596 -19.43 7.57 17.44
C LEU A 596 -19.43 8.83 18.31
N GLY A 597 -19.52 10.04 17.75
CA GLY A 597 -19.29 11.29 18.48
C GLY A 597 -20.15 11.47 19.74
N GLN A 598 -21.42 11.04 19.72
CA GLN A 598 -22.29 11.09 20.92
C GLN A 598 -21.84 10.08 21.98
N PHE A 599 -21.50 8.86 21.57
CA PHE A 599 -21.03 7.79 22.44
C PHE A 599 -19.67 8.14 23.08
N MET A 600 -18.76 8.73 22.32
CA MET A 600 -17.48 9.22 22.81
C MET A 600 -17.66 10.30 23.88
N LYS A 601 -18.54 11.29 23.66
CA LYS A 601 -18.85 12.32 24.67
C LYS A 601 -19.39 11.71 25.97
N GLU A 602 -20.26 10.73 25.88
CA GLU A 602 -20.79 10.04 27.06
C GLU A 602 -19.70 9.26 27.81
N LEU A 603 -18.82 8.56 27.08
CA LEU A 603 -17.70 7.83 27.65
C LEU A 603 -16.67 8.76 28.30
N GLU A 604 -16.35 9.89 27.68
CA GLU A 604 -15.44 10.91 28.22
C GLU A 604 -15.96 11.45 29.56
N ARG A 605 -17.28 11.71 29.64
CA ARG A 605 -17.95 12.13 30.88
C ARG A 605 -17.87 11.05 31.96
N LYS A 606 -18.10 9.78 31.63
CA LYS A 606 -17.95 8.67 32.59
C LYS A 606 -16.49 8.51 33.04
N ARG A 607 -15.54 8.69 32.12
CA ARG A 607 -14.09 8.57 32.38
C ARG A 607 -13.57 9.69 33.29
N THR A 608 -14.05 10.92 33.11
CA THR A 608 -13.71 12.07 33.95
C THR A 608 -14.24 11.89 35.36
N ASN A 609 -15.52 11.54 35.51
CA ASN A 609 -16.12 11.24 36.81
C ASN A 609 -15.36 10.12 37.54
N LEU A 610 -15.09 8.99 36.88
CA LEU A 610 -14.34 7.89 37.49
C LEU A 610 -12.88 8.26 37.84
N ARG A 611 -12.27 9.21 37.12
CA ARG A 611 -10.94 9.73 37.46
C ARG A 611 -10.97 10.68 38.65
N GLU A 612 -12.05 11.44 38.81
CA GLU A 612 -12.31 12.24 40.01
C GLU A 612 -12.51 11.31 41.21
N ASP A 613 -13.41 10.33 41.10
CA ASP A 613 -13.62 9.31 42.14
C ASP A 613 -12.30 8.62 42.51
N LEU A 614 -11.44 8.32 41.53
CA LEU A 614 -10.14 7.70 41.77
C LEU A 614 -9.16 8.62 42.54
N ARG A 615 -9.23 9.94 42.32
CA ARG A 615 -8.42 10.92 43.08
C ARG A 615 -8.91 11.06 44.51
N ASP A 616 -10.23 10.96 44.71
CA ASP A 616 -10.85 11.07 46.03
C ASP A 616 -10.68 9.78 46.86
N CYS A 617 -10.31 8.66 46.23
CA CYS A 617 -9.94 7.41 46.87
C CYS A 617 -8.50 7.42 47.42
N ILE A 618 -8.25 8.18 48.49
CA ILE A 618 -6.91 8.36 49.07
C ILE A 618 -6.49 7.17 49.97
N GLU A 619 -7.42 6.37 50.51
CA GLU A 619 -7.09 5.31 51.50
C GLU A 619 -7.60 3.89 51.20
N ASP A 620 -8.50 3.69 50.23
CA ASP A 620 -9.19 2.40 50.03
C ASP A 620 -8.76 1.66 48.74
N ASP A 621 -7.72 0.83 48.89
CA ASP A 621 -7.08 0.03 47.83
C ASP A 621 -8.06 -0.82 47.00
N SER A 622 -9.11 -1.33 47.64
CA SER A 622 -10.12 -2.19 47.01
C SER A 622 -11.04 -1.39 46.09
N LEU A 623 -11.43 -0.19 46.52
CA LEU A 623 -12.32 0.69 45.78
C LEU A 623 -11.57 1.29 44.57
N ALA A 624 -10.31 1.69 44.77
CA ALA A 624 -9.42 2.11 43.68
C ALA A 624 -9.19 1.00 42.64
N ALA A 625 -9.12 -0.28 43.05
CA ALA A 625 -9.03 -1.40 42.12
C ALA A 625 -10.31 -1.59 41.29
N GLY A 626 -11.49 -1.44 41.92
CA GLY A 626 -12.79 -1.47 41.23
C GLY A 626 -12.93 -0.36 40.18
N ILE A 627 -12.54 0.87 40.52
CA ILE A 627 -12.56 2.01 39.58
C ILE A 627 -11.61 1.78 38.41
N ARG A 628 -10.39 1.26 38.64
CA ARG A 628 -9.47 0.88 37.57
C ARG A 628 -10.06 -0.19 36.65
N GLN A 629 -10.81 -1.15 37.19
CA GLN A 629 -11.48 -2.18 36.40
C GLN A 629 -12.64 -1.60 35.57
N LEU A 630 -13.40 -0.64 36.11
CA LEU A 630 -14.42 0.09 35.36
C LEU A 630 -13.82 0.91 34.22
N LEU A 631 -12.72 1.63 34.46
CA LEU A 631 -11.99 2.35 33.41
C LEU A 631 -11.51 1.40 32.29
N LYS A 632 -11.05 0.20 32.64
CA LYS A 632 -10.68 -0.84 31.66
C LYS A 632 -11.90 -1.37 30.91
N GLN A 633 -13.05 -1.51 31.59
CA GLN A 633 -14.30 -1.93 30.95
C GLN A 633 -14.77 -0.89 29.92
N LEU A 634 -14.76 0.40 30.26
CA LEU A 634 -15.11 1.48 29.34
C LEU A 634 -14.23 1.48 28.07
N GLY A 635 -12.93 1.17 28.22
CA GLY A 635 -12.03 1.00 27.07
C GLY A 635 -12.45 -0.16 26.16
N ARG A 636 -12.80 -1.32 26.74
CA ARG A 636 -13.29 -2.48 25.97
C ARG A 636 -14.64 -2.22 25.30
N ASP A 637 -15.54 -1.52 25.97
CA ASP A 637 -16.84 -1.14 25.41
C ASP A 637 -16.67 -0.20 24.22
N MET A 638 -15.70 0.73 24.29
CA MET A 638 -15.33 1.59 23.16
C MET A 638 -14.81 0.79 21.97
N GLU A 639 -13.81 -0.06 22.16
CA GLU A 639 -13.25 -0.88 21.08
C GLU A 639 -14.30 -1.80 20.44
N LYS A 640 -15.22 -2.33 21.25
CA LYS A 640 -16.32 -3.16 20.76
C LYS A 640 -17.27 -2.33 19.89
N LYS A 641 -17.70 -1.16 20.39
CA LYS A 641 -18.63 -0.30 19.67
C LYS A 641 -18.03 0.27 18.39
N GLU A 642 -16.74 0.59 18.40
CA GLU A 642 -15.99 1.02 17.22
C GLU A 642 -16.00 -0.08 16.14
N LYS A 643 -15.66 -1.33 16.49
CA LYS A 643 -15.68 -2.46 15.55
C LYS A 643 -17.07 -2.72 14.98
N GLU A 644 -18.12 -2.67 15.81
CA GLU A 644 -19.51 -2.79 15.36
C GLU A 644 -19.85 -1.70 14.33
N THR A 645 -19.51 -0.44 14.65
CA THR A 645 -19.78 0.70 13.77
C THR A 645 -19.01 0.62 12.45
N ILE A 646 -17.74 0.18 12.47
CA ILE A 646 -16.95 -0.04 11.25
C ILE A 646 -17.63 -1.07 10.34
N MET A 647 -18.05 -2.20 10.91
CA MET A 647 -18.71 -3.26 10.15
C MET A 647 -20.05 -2.80 9.56
N GLU A 648 -20.85 -2.06 10.33
CA GLU A 648 -22.10 -1.44 9.84
C GLU A 648 -21.84 -0.48 8.67
N VAL A 649 -20.86 0.43 8.81
CA VAL A 649 -20.50 1.38 7.75
C VAL A 649 -20.08 0.66 6.47
N LEU A 650 -19.25 -0.39 6.58
CA LEU A 650 -18.78 -1.15 5.42
C LEU A 650 -19.89 -2.02 4.81
N SER A 651 -20.80 -2.58 5.61
CA SER A 651 -21.93 -3.35 5.07
C SER A 651 -22.97 -2.48 4.38
N ASP A 652 -23.16 -1.24 4.84
CA ASP A 652 -24.08 -0.27 4.24
C ASP A 652 -23.51 0.34 2.94
N ALA A 653 -22.19 0.25 2.73
CA ALA A 653 -21.50 0.88 1.62
C ALA A 653 -21.82 0.19 0.28
N GLN A 654 -22.20 0.99 -0.72
CA GLN A 654 -22.40 0.49 -2.09
C GLN A 654 -21.08 0.43 -2.86
N VAL A 655 -20.17 1.35 -2.54
CA VAL A 655 -18.82 1.42 -3.12
C VAL A 655 -17.79 1.58 -2.00
N VAL A 656 -16.84 0.66 -1.94
CA VAL A 656 -15.67 0.76 -1.06
C VAL A 656 -14.47 1.13 -1.91
N LEU A 657 -13.70 2.14 -1.48
CA LEU A 657 -12.52 2.64 -2.20
C LEU A 657 -11.28 2.51 -1.32
N SER A 658 -10.21 1.90 -1.82
CA SER A 658 -8.93 1.78 -1.09
C SER A 658 -7.75 1.70 -2.04
N THR A 659 -6.51 1.78 -1.55
CA THR A 659 -5.37 1.33 -2.38
C THR A 659 -5.42 -0.19 -2.58
N ASN A 660 -4.68 -0.72 -3.56
CA ASN A 660 -4.56 -2.18 -3.77
C ASN A 660 -4.10 -2.89 -2.48
N THR A 661 -3.07 -2.36 -1.84
CA THR A 661 -2.57 -2.85 -0.54
C THR A 661 -3.56 -2.60 0.58
N GLY A 662 -4.29 -1.47 0.55
CA GLY A 662 -5.34 -1.13 1.50
C GLY A 662 -6.51 -2.11 1.49
N ALA A 663 -6.80 -2.75 0.37
CA ALA A 663 -7.84 -3.77 0.26
C ALA A 663 -7.53 -5.04 1.08
N ALA A 664 -6.30 -5.22 1.57
CA ALA A 664 -5.95 -6.27 2.52
C ALA A 664 -6.43 -5.97 3.95
N ASP A 665 -7.05 -4.81 4.21
CA ASP A 665 -7.58 -4.47 5.53
C ASP A 665 -8.56 -5.56 6.02
N PRO A 666 -8.38 -6.07 7.26
CA PRO A 666 -9.23 -7.12 7.79
C PRO A 666 -10.72 -6.77 7.83
N HIS A 667 -11.08 -5.49 7.95
CA HIS A 667 -12.47 -5.05 7.97
C HIS A 667 -13.09 -5.15 6.57
N ILE A 668 -12.34 -4.81 5.52
CA ILE A 668 -12.80 -4.98 4.13
C ILE A 668 -13.01 -6.47 3.84
N ARG A 669 -12.05 -7.33 4.17
CA ARG A 669 -12.16 -8.78 3.95
C ARG A 669 -13.34 -9.41 4.68
N LYS A 670 -13.72 -8.86 5.84
CA LYS A 670 -14.87 -9.33 6.63
C LYS A 670 -16.21 -8.79 6.14
N ALA A 671 -16.22 -7.68 5.39
CA ALA A 671 -17.45 -7.10 4.84
C ALA A 671 -18.14 -8.02 3.81
N GLY A 672 -17.40 -8.99 3.25
CA GLY A 672 -17.92 -10.00 2.34
C GLY A 672 -17.26 -9.94 0.96
N CYS A 673 -17.83 -10.67 0.01
CA CYS A 673 -17.37 -10.65 -1.38
C CYS A 673 -18.10 -9.54 -2.17
N PHE A 674 -17.33 -8.82 -2.99
CA PHE A 674 -17.85 -7.82 -3.91
C PHE A 674 -18.32 -8.45 -5.22
N ASP A 675 -19.32 -7.86 -5.85
CA ASP A 675 -19.76 -8.32 -7.17
C ASP A 675 -18.76 -7.89 -8.24
N LEU A 676 -18.24 -6.67 -8.13
CA LEU A 676 -17.31 -6.07 -9.09
C LEU A 676 -16.09 -5.47 -8.37
N VAL A 677 -14.90 -5.83 -8.84
CA VAL A 677 -13.64 -5.18 -8.46
C VAL A 677 -13.14 -4.34 -9.63
N ILE A 678 -12.86 -3.06 -9.41
CA ILE A 678 -12.25 -2.18 -10.42
C ILE A 678 -10.88 -1.76 -9.92
N ILE A 679 -9.84 -2.02 -10.69
CA ILE A 679 -8.49 -1.53 -10.43
C ILE A 679 -8.18 -0.42 -11.43
N ASP A 680 -8.18 0.84 -10.98
CA ASP A 680 -7.69 1.96 -11.77
C ASP A 680 -6.17 2.05 -11.68
N GLU A 681 -5.56 2.64 -12.71
CA GLU A 681 -4.10 2.67 -12.93
C GLU A 681 -3.43 1.29 -12.83
N ALA A 682 -4.13 0.23 -13.26
CA ALA A 682 -3.65 -1.15 -13.20
C ALA A 682 -2.36 -1.38 -14.03
N GLY A 683 -2.03 -0.49 -14.97
CA GLY A 683 -0.77 -0.51 -15.73
C GLY A 683 0.47 -0.18 -14.89
N GLN A 684 0.29 0.54 -13.78
CA GLN A 684 1.35 0.97 -12.86
C GLN A 684 1.49 0.04 -11.65
N ALA A 685 0.61 -0.95 -11.51
CA ALA A 685 0.60 -1.86 -10.37
C ALA A 685 1.36 -3.15 -10.69
N ILE A 686 2.24 -3.59 -9.79
CA ILE A 686 2.83 -4.93 -9.86
C ILE A 686 1.72 -5.99 -9.78
N GLU A 687 1.87 -7.09 -10.51
CA GLU A 687 0.84 -8.13 -10.57
C GLU A 687 0.43 -8.69 -9.18
N PRO A 688 1.36 -8.98 -8.24
CA PRO A 688 0.99 -9.44 -6.91
C PRO A 688 0.03 -8.50 -6.17
N SER A 689 0.19 -7.19 -6.32
CA SER A 689 -0.67 -6.20 -5.66
C SER A 689 -2.10 -6.22 -6.19
N CYS A 690 -2.30 -6.55 -7.47
CA CYS A 690 -3.63 -6.64 -8.08
C CYS A 690 -4.42 -7.84 -7.56
N TRP A 691 -3.73 -8.92 -7.16
CA TRP A 691 -4.39 -10.11 -6.60
C TRP A 691 -5.06 -9.85 -5.25
N ILE A 692 -4.62 -8.85 -4.48
CA ILE A 692 -5.23 -8.48 -3.19
C ILE A 692 -6.72 -8.14 -3.34
N PRO A 693 -7.13 -7.18 -4.19
CA PRO A 693 -8.54 -6.90 -4.43
C PRO A 693 -9.22 -7.91 -5.36
N ILE A 694 -8.53 -8.48 -6.36
CA ILE A 694 -9.16 -9.42 -7.32
C ILE A 694 -9.77 -10.62 -6.59
N LEU A 695 -9.09 -11.18 -5.60
CA LEU A 695 -9.56 -12.35 -4.85
C LEU A 695 -10.81 -12.10 -3.98
N GLN A 696 -11.26 -10.85 -3.88
CA GLN A 696 -12.44 -10.45 -3.12
C GLN A 696 -13.66 -10.21 -4.01
N GLY A 697 -13.54 -10.35 -5.34
CA GLY A 697 -14.59 -10.02 -6.31
C GLY A 697 -15.01 -11.17 -7.22
N LYS A 698 -16.30 -11.23 -7.60
CA LYS A 698 -16.78 -12.23 -8.58
C LYS A 698 -16.25 -11.99 -9.99
N ARG A 699 -16.06 -10.73 -10.36
CA ARG A 699 -15.53 -10.26 -11.64
C ARG A 699 -14.67 -9.01 -11.44
N CYS A 700 -13.74 -8.76 -12.36
CA CYS A 700 -12.84 -7.62 -12.28
C CYS A 700 -12.72 -6.81 -13.58
N ILE A 701 -12.47 -5.50 -13.41
CA ILE A 701 -12.12 -4.56 -14.47
C ILE A 701 -10.74 -4.00 -14.16
N LEU A 702 -9.80 -4.21 -15.08
CA LEU A 702 -8.47 -3.62 -15.02
C LEU A 702 -8.44 -2.41 -15.94
N ALA A 703 -8.34 -1.21 -15.37
CA ALA A 703 -8.35 0.03 -16.13
C ALA A 703 -7.02 0.75 -15.96
N GLY A 704 -6.49 1.28 -17.06
CA GLY A 704 -5.18 1.91 -17.05
C GLY A 704 -4.65 2.10 -18.45
N ASP A 705 -3.33 2.26 -18.54
CA ASP A 705 -2.64 2.29 -19.82
C ASP A 705 -1.24 1.66 -19.69
N HIS A 706 -1.07 0.47 -20.25
CA HIS A 706 0.23 -0.22 -20.27
C HIS A 706 1.21 0.40 -21.29
N CYS A 707 0.83 1.46 -22.01
CA CYS A 707 1.75 2.27 -22.82
C CYS A 707 2.28 3.51 -22.06
N GLN A 708 1.85 3.72 -20.82
CA GLN A 708 2.39 4.73 -19.89
C GLN A 708 3.32 4.06 -18.86
N LEU A 709 3.67 4.76 -17.78
CA LEU A 709 4.61 4.29 -16.76
C LEU A 709 4.23 2.90 -16.24
N ALA A 710 5.25 2.04 -16.20
CA ALA A 710 5.19 0.71 -15.60
C ALA A 710 5.36 0.83 -14.06
N PRO A 711 5.14 -0.26 -13.31
CA PRO A 711 5.49 -0.28 -11.90
C PRO A 711 6.99 0.02 -11.71
N ALA A 712 7.32 0.88 -10.74
CA ALA A 712 8.70 1.17 -10.39
C ALA A 712 9.32 -0.03 -9.66
N ILE A 713 10.41 -0.58 -10.23
CA ILE A 713 11.17 -1.71 -9.69
C ILE A 713 12.63 -1.27 -9.54
N LEU A 714 13.15 -1.32 -8.33
CA LEU A 714 14.53 -0.95 -7.98
C LEU A 714 15.52 -2.01 -8.45
N SER A 715 15.21 -3.29 -8.21
CA SER A 715 16.11 -4.38 -8.57
C SER A 715 16.04 -4.69 -10.07
N ARG A 716 17.16 -4.52 -10.77
CA ARG A 716 17.29 -4.96 -12.17
C ARG A 716 16.96 -6.44 -12.35
N LYS A 717 17.38 -7.28 -11.40
CA LYS A 717 17.10 -8.71 -11.42
C LYS A 717 15.60 -8.99 -11.29
N ALA A 718 14.89 -8.25 -10.44
CA ALA A 718 13.44 -8.38 -10.31
C ALA A 718 12.71 -7.88 -11.57
N LEU A 719 13.18 -6.78 -12.15
CA LEU A 719 12.67 -6.19 -13.39
C LEU A 719 12.82 -7.17 -14.57
N GLU A 720 14.02 -7.70 -14.79
CA GLU A 720 14.32 -8.72 -15.82
C GLU A 720 13.55 -10.02 -15.58
N GLY A 721 13.33 -10.38 -14.32
CA GLY A 721 12.49 -11.50 -13.93
C GLY A 721 10.99 -11.32 -14.25
N GLY A 722 10.57 -10.11 -14.64
CA GLY A 722 9.21 -9.81 -15.07
C GLY A 722 8.32 -9.16 -14.00
N LEU A 723 8.87 -8.73 -12.85
CA LEU A 723 8.09 -8.05 -11.81
C LEU A 723 7.52 -6.70 -12.30
N GLY A 724 8.20 -6.05 -13.26
CA GLY A 724 7.74 -4.83 -13.92
C GLY A 724 6.62 -5.04 -14.94
N LYS A 725 6.25 -6.28 -15.27
CA LYS A 725 5.09 -6.56 -16.13
C LYS A 725 3.82 -6.52 -15.28
N SER A 726 2.98 -5.52 -15.51
CA SER A 726 1.73 -5.36 -14.75
C SER A 726 0.68 -6.44 -15.09
N MET A 727 -0.27 -6.64 -14.16
CA MET A 727 -1.44 -7.50 -14.39
C MET A 727 -2.21 -7.09 -15.65
N MET A 728 -2.34 -5.77 -15.88
CA MET A 728 -3.03 -5.23 -17.05
C MET A 728 -2.30 -5.60 -18.35
N GLU A 729 -0.97 -5.46 -18.38
CA GLU A 729 -0.16 -5.80 -19.55
C GLU A 729 -0.23 -7.29 -19.87
N ARG A 730 -0.13 -8.16 -18.84
CA ARG A 730 -0.29 -9.60 -19.02
C ARG A 730 -1.69 -9.93 -19.54
N ALA A 731 -2.75 -9.44 -18.90
CA ALA A 731 -4.13 -9.71 -19.32
C ALA A 731 -4.43 -9.21 -20.74
N SER A 732 -3.86 -8.08 -21.15
CA SER A 732 -4.03 -7.52 -22.51
C SER A 732 -3.48 -8.45 -23.60
N SER A 733 -2.44 -9.23 -23.27
CA SER A 733 -1.80 -10.18 -24.19
C SER A 733 -2.45 -11.57 -24.24
N LEU A 734 -3.41 -11.86 -23.35
CA LEU A 734 -4.10 -13.15 -23.31
C LEU A 734 -5.25 -13.23 -24.32
N HIS A 735 -5.59 -14.45 -24.72
CA HIS A 735 -6.78 -14.79 -25.51
C HIS A 735 -6.95 -13.92 -26.76
N ASP A 736 -5.86 -13.65 -27.46
CA ASP A 736 -5.83 -12.84 -28.70
C ASP A 736 -6.48 -11.45 -28.53
N GLY A 737 -6.37 -10.86 -27.33
CA GLY A 737 -6.90 -9.54 -27.01
C GLY A 737 -8.40 -9.50 -26.71
N LEU A 738 -9.07 -10.67 -26.56
CA LEU A 738 -10.50 -10.77 -26.23
C LEU A 738 -10.89 -9.99 -24.97
N LEU A 739 -9.97 -9.89 -24.01
CA LEU A 739 -10.19 -9.20 -22.75
C LEU A 739 -10.15 -7.67 -22.90
N ASN A 740 -9.56 -7.15 -23.97
CA ASN A 740 -9.20 -5.74 -24.12
C ASN A 740 -10.31 -4.90 -24.79
N SER A 741 -10.52 -3.70 -24.25
CA SER A 741 -11.32 -2.64 -24.84
C SER A 741 -10.54 -1.33 -24.75
N ARG A 742 -10.13 -0.79 -25.90
CA ARG A 742 -9.36 0.46 -25.99
C ARG A 742 -10.28 1.64 -26.24
N LEU A 743 -10.09 2.73 -25.49
CA LEU A 743 -10.72 4.02 -25.75
C LEU A 743 -9.99 4.75 -26.87
N MET A 744 -10.73 5.34 -27.81
CA MET A 744 -10.20 5.76 -29.10
C MET A 744 -10.24 7.27 -29.33
N VAL A 745 -11.07 8.02 -28.59
CA VAL A 745 -11.23 9.48 -28.76
C VAL A 745 -10.62 10.20 -27.56
N GLN A 746 -9.68 11.12 -27.80
CA GLN A 746 -9.05 11.95 -26.78
C GLN A 746 -9.61 13.38 -26.78
N HIS A 747 -9.74 13.95 -25.59
CA HIS A 747 -10.35 15.26 -25.31
C HIS A 747 -9.39 16.23 -24.61
N ARG A 748 -8.08 16.00 -24.71
CA ARG A 748 -7.03 16.78 -24.02
C ARG A 748 -6.17 17.58 -24.99
N MET A 749 -5.52 16.89 -25.91
CA MET A 749 -4.37 17.37 -26.68
C MET A 749 -4.81 17.99 -28.01
N HIS A 750 -4.04 18.97 -28.47
CA HIS A 750 -4.06 19.39 -29.87
C HIS A 750 -3.67 18.21 -30.77
N ASP A 751 -4.23 18.13 -31.99
CA ASP A 751 -4.05 16.97 -32.87
C ASP A 751 -2.58 16.70 -33.26
N SER A 752 -1.79 17.77 -33.43
CA SER A 752 -0.35 17.62 -33.71
C SER A 752 0.41 16.93 -32.57
N ILE A 753 0.02 17.17 -31.31
CA ILE A 753 0.59 16.53 -30.11
C ILE A 753 0.09 15.08 -30.05
N ALA A 754 -1.22 14.89 -30.14
CA ALA A 754 -1.88 13.59 -30.05
C ALA A 754 -1.41 12.61 -31.14
N SER A 755 -1.20 13.11 -32.36
CA SER A 755 -0.83 12.28 -33.51
C SER A 755 0.55 11.65 -33.40
N TRP A 756 1.49 12.27 -32.68
CA TRP A 756 2.78 11.63 -32.35
C TRP A 756 2.57 10.44 -31.44
N ALA A 757 1.97 10.66 -30.26
CA ALA A 757 1.71 9.62 -29.29
C ALA A 757 0.86 8.50 -29.91
N SER A 758 -0.14 8.86 -30.71
CA SER A 758 -0.97 7.90 -31.44
C SER A 758 -0.13 6.99 -32.32
N LYS A 759 0.77 7.53 -33.15
CA LYS A 759 1.55 6.73 -34.11
C LYS A 759 2.59 5.86 -33.39
N GLU A 760 3.30 6.42 -32.42
CA GLU A 760 4.40 5.75 -31.74
C GLU A 760 3.94 4.72 -30.71
N MET A 761 2.86 5.01 -29.97
CA MET A 761 2.45 4.22 -28.82
C MET A 761 1.13 3.46 -29.02
N TYR A 762 0.24 3.96 -29.89
CA TYR A 762 -1.12 3.45 -30.04
C TYR A 762 -1.49 3.06 -31.49
N HIS A 763 -0.49 2.69 -32.31
CA HIS A 763 -0.66 2.18 -33.68
C HIS A 763 -1.51 3.08 -34.62
N GLY A 764 -1.50 4.39 -34.40
CA GLY A 764 -2.29 5.36 -35.19
C GLY A 764 -3.80 5.34 -34.92
N LEU A 765 -4.24 4.70 -33.84
CA LEU A 765 -5.66 4.49 -33.56
C LEU A 765 -6.31 5.60 -32.72
N LEU A 766 -5.52 6.42 -32.02
CA LEU A 766 -6.02 7.48 -31.15
C LEU A 766 -6.43 8.70 -31.98
N LYS A 767 -7.66 9.18 -31.81
CA LYS A 767 -8.24 10.30 -32.56
C LYS A 767 -8.54 11.46 -31.64
N SER A 768 -8.33 12.68 -32.13
CA SER A 768 -8.67 13.90 -31.40
C SER A 768 -10.15 14.26 -31.56
N SER A 769 -10.83 14.58 -30.45
CA SER A 769 -12.16 15.19 -30.51
C SER A 769 -12.10 16.53 -31.22
N HIS A 770 -13.15 16.87 -31.98
CA HIS A 770 -13.26 18.16 -32.66
C HIS A 770 -13.04 19.35 -31.72
N SER A 771 -13.47 19.23 -30.45
CA SER A 771 -13.32 20.26 -29.42
C SER A 771 -11.89 20.61 -29.03
N VAL A 772 -10.92 19.74 -29.29
CA VAL A 772 -9.50 19.94 -28.94
C VAL A 772 -8.56 19.83 -30.14
N SER A 773 -9.03 19.28 -31.26
CA SER A 773 -8.20 19.01 -32.44
C SER A 773 -7.35 20.20 -32.91
N SER A 774 -7.87 21.42 -32.80
CA SER A 774 -7.25 22.65 -33.29
C SER A 774 -7.02 23.71 -32.21
N HIS A 775 -7.18 23.38 -30.93
CA HIS A 775 -7.06 24.36 -29.85
C HIS A 775 -5.61 24.81 -29.58
N LEU A 776 -5.41 26.10 -29.39
CA LEU A 776 -4.10 26.73 -29.19
C LEU A 776 -4.12 27.63 -27.95
N LEU A 777 -2.95 28.01 -27.42
CA LEU A 777 -2.88 28.95 -26.30
C LEU A 777 -3.52 30.30 -26.66
N ALA A 778 -3.34 30.74 -27.91
CA ALA A 778 -3.88 31.99 -28.44
C ALA A 778 -5.43 32.04 -28.52
N ASP A 779 -6.14 30.92 -28.37
CA ASP A 779 -7.61 30.92 -28.37
C ASP A 779 -8.19 31.44 -27.04
N SER A 780 -7.38 31.55 -26.00
CA SER A 780 -7.78 32.17 -24.74
C SER A 780 -7.84 33.70 -24.91
N PRO A 781 -8.93 34.38 -24.51
CA PRO A 781 -9.12 35.81 -24.75
C PRO A 781 -8.10 36.70 -24.02
N VAL A 782 -7.48 36.19 -22.96
CA VAL A 782 -6.44 36.88 -22.17
C VAL A 782 -5.02 36.65 -22.71
N VAL A 783 -4.83 35.73 -23.65
CA VAL A 783 -3.51 35.40 -24.21
C VAL A 783 -3.28 36.16 -25.52
N LYS A 784 -2.19 36.91 -25.59
CA LYS A 784 -1.74 37.61 -26.81
C LYS A 784 -1.35 36.60 -27.88
N ALA A 785 -1.95 36.73 -29.06
CA ALA A 785 -1.65 35.89 -30.21
C ALA A 785 -0.26 36.22 -30.80
N THR A 786 0.73 35.41 -30.40
CA THR A 786 2.11 35.42 -30.88
C THR A 786 2.42 34.16 -31.68
N TRP A 787 3.57 34.10 -32.34
CA TRP A 787 4.00 32.88 -33.04
C TRP A 787 4.19 31.69 -32.07
N ILE A 788 4.61 31.94 -30.81
CA ILE A 788 4.77 30.92 -29.77
C ILE A 788 3.41 30.37 -29.34
N THR A 789 2.46 31.25 -29.02
CA THR A 789 1.12 30.87 -28.52
C THR A 789 0.22 30.27 -29.61
N ARG A 790 0.57 30.43 -30.89
CA ARG A 790 -0.03 29.75 -32.04
C ARG A 790 0.67 28.44 -32.42
N CYS A 791 1.77 28.10 -31.74
CA CYS A 791 2.52 26.89 -32.01
C CYS A 791 2.10 25.81 -31.02
N PRO A 792 1.61 24.63 -31.45
CA PRO A 792 1.29 23.55 -30.51
C PRO A 792 2.51 22.69 -30.11
N LEU A 793 3.56 22.66 -30.95
CA LEU A 793 4.77 21.85 -30.76
C LEU A 793 6.00 22.72 -31.03
N LEU A 794 6.84 22.94 -30.02
CA LEU A 794 8.07 23.71 -30.13
C LEU A 794 9.28 22.87 -29.72
N LEU A 795 10.34 22.93 -30.51
CA LEU A 795 11.67 22.43 -30.15
C LEU A 795 12.61 23.62 -29.99
N LEU A 796 13.15 23.79 -28.79
CA LEU A 796 14.25 24.71 -28.50
C LEU A 796 15.54 23.89 -28.46
N ASP A 797 16.28 23.93 -29.56
CA ASP A 797 17.54 23.20 -29.71
C ASP A 797 18.68 24.00 -29.07
N THR A 798 19.38 23.39 -28.12
CA THR A 798 20.54 23.99 -27.45
C THR A 798 21.81 23.94 -28.31
N ARG A 799 21.77 23.21 -29.44
CA ARG A 799 22.80 23.28 -30.49
C ARG A 799 22.54 24.46 -31.42
N MET A 800 23.60 25.17 -31.77
CA MET A 800 23.60 26.18 -32.83
C MET A 800 23.51 25.53 -34.22
N PRO A 801 23.04 26.26 -35.26
CA PRO A 801 22.97 25.74 -36.64
C PRO A 801 24.30 25.22 -37.22
N TYR A 802 25.45 25.67 -36.67
CA TYR A 802 26.79 25.22 -37.06
C TYR A 802 27.33 24.08 -36.18
N GLY A 803 26.49 23.45 -35.35
CA GLY A 803 26.82 22.27 -34.54
C GLY A 803 27.52 22.56 -33.21
N ILE A 804 27.78 23.83 -32.88
CA ILE A 804 28.40 24.26 -31.62
C ILE A 804 27.32 24.30 -30.53
N LEU A 805 27.62 23.73 -29.35
CA LEU A 805 26.73 23.81 -28.19
C LEU A 805 26.67 25.26 -27.68
N ASN A 806 25.49 25.74 -27.29
CA ASN A 806 25.39 27.04 -26.65
C ASN A 806 26.25 27.06 -25.37
N ILE A 807 26.92 28.18 -25.11
CA ILE A 807 27.75 28.38 -23.93
C ILE A 807 26.86 28.10 -22.70
N ASP A 808 27.37 27.30 -21.76
CA ASP A 808 26.70 26.86 -20.52
C ASP A 808 25.58 25.80 -20.65
N CYS A 809 25.32 25.24 -21.84
CA CYS A 809 24.34 24.15 -22.02
C CYS A 809 24.95 22.73 -21.85
N VAL A 810 25.92 22.57 -20.96
CA VAL A 810 26.62 21.31 -20.69
C VAL A 810 25.92 20.54 -19.57
N GLU A 811 25.87 19.20 -19.64
CA GLU A 811 25.33 18.40 -18.55
C GLU A 811 26.33 18.30 -17.38
N HIS A 812 25.82 18.43 -16.15
CA HIS A 812 26.58 18.30 -14.92
C HIS A 812 25.98 17.22 -14.03
N LEU A 813 26.83 16.48 -13.31
CA LEU A 813 26.40 15.55 -12.28
C LEU A 813 26.11 16.34 -11.01
N ASP A 814 25.01 16.02 -10.34
CA ASP A 814 24.60 16.67 -9.09
C ASP A 814 25.72 16.60 -8.03
N PRO A 815 26.23 17.74 -7.52
CA PRO A 815 27.27 17.77 -6.50
C PRO A 815 26.82 17.14 -5.18
N ALA A 816 25.50 17.05 -4.92
CA ALA A 816 24.94 16.40 -3.74
C ALA A 816 25.07 14.86 -3.78
N GLY A 817 25.59 14.28 -4.87
CA GLY A 817 25.86 12.86 -4.95
C GLY A 817 24.62 11.99 -5.21
N THR A 818 23.50 12.59 -5.62
CA THR A 818 22.24 11.87 -5.89
C THR A 818 22.31 10.95 -7.12
N GLY A 819 23.35 11.07 -7.94
CA GLY A 819 23.44 10.42 -9.26
C GLY A 819 22.53 11.03 -10.33
N SER A 820 21.83 12.11 -10.02
CA SER A 820 21.04 12.89 -10.98
C SER A 820 21.92 13.86 -11.79
N PHE A 821 21.37 14.35 -12.91
CA PHE A 821 22.02 15.36 -13.75
C PHE A 821 21.23 16.67 -13.76
N TYR A 822 21.91 17.77 -14.02
CA TYR A 822 21.33 19.09 -14.27
C TYR A 822 22.08 19.80 -15.40
N ASN A 823 21.48 20.86 -15.92
CA ASN A 823 22.03 21.66 -17.01
C ASN A 823 21.56 23.13 -16.82
N ASP A 824 22.50 23.99 -16.40
CA ASP A 824 22.23 25.38 -16.07
C ASP A 824 21.72 26.20 -17.26
N GLY A 825 22.41 26.11 -18.40
CA GLY A 825 22.03 26.83 -19.60
C GLY A 825 20.66 26.37 -20.12
N GLU A 826 20.34 25.08 -20.03
CA GLU A 826 19.01 24.59 -20.36
C GLU A 826 17.95 25.14 -19.39
N ALA A 827 18.26 25.23 -18.09
CA ALA A 827 17.36 25.80 -17.09
C ALA A 827 17.11 27.30 -17.35
N ASP A 828 18.11 28.06 -17.82
CA ASP A 828 17.93 29.46 -18.22
C ASP A 828 17.00 29.60 -19.43
N ILE A 829 17.18 28.75 -20.44
CA ILE A 829 16.34 28.72 -21.63
C ILE A 829 14.88 28.42 -21.25
N VAL A 830 14.67 27.43 -20.39
CA VAL A 830 13.35 27.06 -19.87
C VAL A 830 12.74 28.25 -19.13
N THR A 831 13.48 28.86 -18.20
CA THR A 831 13.00 30.00 -17.39
C THR A 831 12.59 31.17 -18.28
N GLN A 832 13.41 31.54 -19.27
CA GLN A 832 13.05 32.59 -20.24
C GLN A 832 11.84 32.24 -21.08
N HIS A 833 11.73 30.98 -21.54
CA HIS A 833 10.58 30.57 -22.32
C HIS A 833 9.28 30.63 -21.51
N VAL A 834 9.31 30.20 -20.25
CA VAL A 834 8.18 30.30 -19.32
C VAL A 834 7.82 31.77 -19.07
N LEU A 835 8.80 32.65 -18.79
CA LEU A 835 8.57 34.09 -18.67
C LEU A 835 7.89 34.67 -19.91
N ASN A 836 8.30 34.27 -21.11
CA ASN A 836 7.68 34.72 -22.36
C ASN A 836 6.23 34.26 -22.49
N LEU A 837 5.89 33.04 -22.09
CA LEU A 837 4.51 32.56 -22.06
C LEU A 837 3.66 33.39 -21.07
N VAL A 838 4.18 33.67 -19.88
CA VAL A 838 3.52 34.50 -18.88
C VAL A 838 3.34 35.94 -19.37
N HIS A 839 4.35 36.55 -20.01
CA HIS A 839 4.26 37.88 -20.63
C HIS A 839 3.24 37.94 -21.79
N CYS A 840 3.00 36.82 -22.46
CA CYS A 840 1.93 36.68 -23.43
C CYS A 840 0.54 36.55 -22.78
N GLY A 841 0.43 36.46 -21.45
CA GLY A 841 -0.84 36.36 -20.72
C GLY A 841 -1.27 34.93 -20.38
N VAL A 842 -0.39 33.94 -20.53
CA VAL A 842 -0.66 32.57 -20.05
C VAL A 842 -0.56 32.56 -18.52
N SER A 843 -1.56 32.04 -17.83
CA SER A 843 -1.54 31.92 -16.37
C SER A 843 -0.37 31.04 -15.91
N PRO A 844 0.43 31.44 -14.90
CA PRO A 844 1.49 30.60 -14.33
C PRO A 844 0.99 29.19 -13.95
N SER A 845 -0.20 29.09 -13.35
CA SER A 845 -0.83 27.83 -12.95
C SER A 845 -1.26 26.93 -14.11
N ALA A 846 -1.27 27.46 -15.34
CA ALA A 846 -1.59 26.71 -16.56
C ALA A 846 -0.33 26.18 -17.28
N ILE A 847 0.86 26.49 -16.74
CA ILE A 847 2.16 26.06 -17.23
C ILE A 847 2.73 25.03 -16.27
N ALA A 848 3.19 23.90 -16.80
CA ALA A 848 3.94 22.91 -16.06
C ALA A 848 5.31 22.70 -16.70
N VAL A 849 6.35 22.61 -15.87
CA VAL A 849 7.72 22.35 -16.30
C VAL A 849 8.13 20.97 -15.81
N GLN A 850 8.61 20.14 -16.73
CA GLN A 850 8.94 18.75 -16.48
C GLN A 850 10.39 18.48 -16.81
N SER A 851 11.05 17.66 -15.99
CA SER A 851 12.34 17.08 -16.32
C SER A 851 12.41 15.62 -15.87
N PRO A 852 13.12 14.74 -16.60
CA PRO A 852 13.42 13.39 -16.11
C PRO A 852 14.30 13.38 -14.85
N TYR A 853 15.05 14.45 -14.59
CA TYR A 853 16.08 14.50 -13.55
C TYR A 853 15.68 15.39 -12.38
N ILE A 854 15.76 14.86 -11.15
CA ILE A 854 15.34 15.59 -9.94
C ILE A 854 16.22 16.81 -9.66
N ALA A 855 17.53 16.73 -9.91
CA ALA A 855 18.45 17.86 -9.74
C ALA A 855 18.09 19.03 -10.67
N GLN A 856 17.69 18.75 -11.92
CA GLN A 856 17.18 19.79 -12.82
C GLN A 856 15.87 20.41 -12.32
N VAL A 857 14.98 19.60 -11.73
CA VAL A 857 13.72 20.10 -11.16
C VAL A 857 14.00 21.05 -9.99
N GLN A 858 14.96 20.71 -9.11
CA GLN A 858 15.36 21.56 -7.99
C GLN A 858 15.94 22.88 -8.49
N LEU A 859 16.89 22.83 -9.42
CA LEU A 859 17.47 24.02 -10.06
C LEU A 859 16.41 24.92 -10.69
N LEU A 860 15.42 24.34 -11.40
CA LEU A 860 14.33 25.10 -12.00
C LEU A 860 13.43 25.76 -10.95
N ARG A 861 13.16 25.09 -9.82
CA ARG A 861 12.38 25.68 -8.72
C ARG A 861 13.10 26.87 -8.11
N GLU A 862 14.39 26.73 -7.82
CA GLU A 862 15.24 27.81 -7.33
C GLU A 862 15.21 29.01 -8.28
N LYS A 863 15.43 28.78 -9.58
CA LYS A 863 15.33 29.83 -10.60
C LYS A 863 13.94 30.46 -10.65
N PHE A 864 12.85 29.71 -10.49
CA PHE A 864 11.50 30.28 -10.51
C PHE A 864 11.19 31.15 -9.29
N GLU A 865 11.79 30.86 -8.13
CA GLU A 865 11.65 31.68 -6.91
C GLU A 865 12.29 33.07 -7.07
N GLU A 866 13.33 33.20 -7.89
CA GLU A 866 13.97 34.49 -8.20
C GLU A 866 13.06 35.44 -8.99
N TYR A 867 12.04 34.92 -9.69
CA TYR A 867 11.13 35.70 -10.52
C TYR A 867 9.71 35.68 -9.94
N PRO A 868 9.25 36.75 -9.27
CA PRO A 868 7.89 36.82 -8.70
C PRO A 868 6.77 36.57 -9.72
N GLY A 869 6.99 36.89 -10.99
CA GLY A 869 6.04 36.65 -12.09
C GLY A 869 5.82 35.16 -12.41
N LEU A 870 6.68 34.26 -11.93
CA LEU A 870 6.57 32.82 -12.10
C LEU A 870 5.91 32.12 -10.90
N SER A 871 5.48 32.87 -9.88
CA SER A 871 4.78 32.31 -8.74
C SER A 871 3.53 31.55 -9.21
N GLY A 872 3.52 30.23 -8.96
CA GLY A 872 2.46 29.32 -9.37
C GLY A 872 2.77 28.41 -10.57
N VAL A 873 3.92 28.56 -11.24
CA VAL A 873 4.40 27.56 -12.20
C VAL A 873 4.89 26.32 -11.45
N GLU A 874 4.38 25.15 -11.82
CA GLU A 874 4.80 23.88 -11.20
C GLU A 874 5.99 23.29 -11.96
N ALA A 875 7.13 23.09 -11.28
CA ALA A 875 8.25 22.29 -11.76
C ALA A 875 8.27 20.93 -11.04
N SER A 876 8.25 19.84 -11.79
CA SER A 876 8.19 18.48 -11.22
C SER A 876 8.89 17.44 -12.10
N THR A 877 9.15 16.26 -11.55
CA THR A 877 9.56 15.12 -12.37
C THR A 877 8.38 14.62 -13.21
N ILE A 878 8.66 13.86 -14.28
CA ILE A 878 7.62 13.29 -15.14
C ILE A 878 6.71 12.34 -14.34
N ASP A 879 7.29 11.51 -13.47
CA ASP A 879 6.57 10.55 -12.64
C ASP A 879 5.62 11.23 -11.65
N SER A 880 6.09 12.31 -10.98
CA SER A 880 5.27 13.04 -9.99
C SER A 880 4.12 13.84 -10.63
N PHE A 881 4.22 14.19 -11.90
CA PHE A 881 3.15 14.88 -12.65
C PHE A 881 2.10 13.92 -13.25
N GLN A 882 2.21 12.61 -12.98
CA GLN A 882 1.29 11.64 -13.55
C GLN A 882 -0.16 11.89 -13.11
N GLY A 883 -1.08 11.69 -14.05
CA GLY A 883 -2.51 11.93 -13.83
C GLY A 883 -2.94 13.40 -13.93
N ARG A 884 -1.99 14.35 -13.94
CA ARG A 884 -2.26 15.78 -14.16
C ARG A 884 -2.17 16.16 -15.64
N GLU A 885 -2.55 17.38 -15.95
CA GLU A 885 -2.47 18.01 -17.27
C GLU A 885 -2.28 19.53 -17.11
N ALA A 886 -1.68 20.17 -18.12
CA ALA A 886 -1.46 21.62 -18.17
C ALA A 886 -1.74 22.15 -19.58
N ASP A 887 -2.09 23.44 -19.70
CA ASP A 887 -2.32 24.04 -21.02
C ASP A 887 -1.03 24.14 -21.82
N ALA A 888 0.06 24.50 -21.15
CA ALA A 888 1.42 24.50 -21.67
C ALA A 888 2.33 23.58 -20.84
N VAL A 889 3.09 22.71 -21.50
CA VAL A 889 4.12 21.89 -20.85
C VAL A 889 5.48 22.20 -21.46
N VAL A 890 6.47 22.48 -20.62
CA VAL A 890 7.87 22.69 -21.04
C VAL A 890 8.71 21.55 -20.48
N ILE A 891 9.41 20.82 -21.36
CA ILE A 891 10.19 19.64 -21.00
C ILE A 891 11.67 19.99 -21.17
N SER A 892 12.41 19.91 -20.06
CA SER A 892 13.86 19.97 -20.01
C SER A 892 14.43 18.56 -20.12
N MET A 893 15.21 18.28 -21.17
CA MET A 893 15.82 16.99 -21.45
C MET A 893 17.19 16.80 -20.77
N VAL A 894 17.89 17.87 -20.40
CA VAL A 894 19.16 17.90 -19.63
C VAL A 894 20.38 17.34 -20.36
N ARG A 895 20.25 16.15 -20.94
CA ARG A 895 21.37 15.37 -21.49
C ARG A 895 21.98 16.05 -22.71
N SER A 896 23.28 16.31 -22.61
CA SER A 896 24.10 17.05 -23.56
C SER A 896 25.54 16.57 -23.42
N ASN A 897 25.91 15.56 -24.21
CA ASN A 897 27.22 14.91 -24.16
C ASN A 897 27.69 14.39 -25.53
N PRO A 898 29.02 14.30 -25.75
CA PRO A 898 29.59 13.85 -27.01
C PRO A 898 29.41 12.35 -27.28
N LEU A 899 29.07 11.55 -26.25
CA LEU A 899 28.87 10.11 -26.37
C LEU A 899 27.50 9.74 -26.94
N GLY A 900 26.56 10.68 -27.02
CA GLY A 900 25.18 10.40 -27.42
C GLY A 900 24.41 9.59 -26.36
N ALA A 901 24.86 9.63 -25.10
CA ALA A 901 24.26 8.88 -24.02
C ALA A 901 23.01 9.60 -23.49
N VAL A 902 21.84 8.99 -23.68
CA VAL A 902 20.56 9.54 -23.19
C VAL A 902 20.10 8.95 -21.85
N GLY A 903 20.72 7.84 -21.41
CA GLY A 903 20.33 7.15 -20.18
C GLY A 903 18.88 6.63 -20.22
N PHE A 904 18.18 6.71 -19.08
CA PHE A 904 16.80 6.20 -18.92
C PHE A 904 15.75 6.98 -19.72
N MET A 905 16.10 8.15 -20.28
CA MET A 905 15.21 8.91 -21.17
C MET A 905 14.88 8.18 -22.48
N GLY A 906 15.63 7.12 -22.81
CA GLY A 906 15.29 6.21 -23.89
C GLY A 906 13.97 5.46 -23.66
N ASP A 907 13.41 5.46 -22.45
CA ASP A 907 12.12 4.86 -22.16
C ASP A 907 10.98 5.60 -22.89
N SER A 908 10.39 4.89 -23.86
CA SER A 908 9.23 5.35 -24.61
C SER A 908 8.01 5.70 -23.75
N ARG A 909 7.79 5.00 -22.63
CA ARG A 909 6.65 5.20 -21.73
C ARG A 909 6.78 6.52 -20.97
N LEU A 910 7.98 6.82 -20.48
CA LEU A 910 8.29 8.07 -19.79
C LEU A 910 8.03 9.28 -20.68
N MET A 911 8.54 9.24 -21.92
CA MET A 911 8.34 10.32 -22.89
C MET A 911 6.90 10.42 -23.39
N ASN A 912 6.21 9.29 -23.56
CA ASN A 912 4.78 9.30 -23.85
C ASN A 912 4.01 10.03 -22.74
N VAL A 913 4.31 9.74 -21.46
CA VAL A 913 3.70 10.46 -20.33
C VAL A 913 4.00 11.94 -20.40
N ALA A 914 5.28 12.36 -20.55
CA ALA A 914 5.68 13.76 -20.54
C ALA A 914 4.96 14.59 -21.62
N ILE A 915 5.00 14.14 -22.87
CA ILE A 915 4.40 14.85 -24.01
C ILE A 915 2.88 14.94 -23.88
N THR A 916 2.23 13.88 -23.39
CA THR A 916 0.75 13.79 -23.33
C THR A 916 0.12 14.48 -22.12
N ARG A 917 0.93 15.21 -21.31
CA ARG A 917 0.42 16.12 -20.27
C ARG A 917 -0.05 17.46 -20.83
N ALA A 918 0.44 17.86 -22.00
CA ALA A 918 0.08 19.12 -22.63
C ALA A 918 -1.32 19.07 -23.23
N ARG A 919 -2.08 20.17 -23.08
CA ARG A 919 -3.34 20.37 -23.79
C ARG A 919 -3.10 21.10 -25.11
N ARG A 920 -2.52 22.29 -25.07
CA ARG A 920 -2.45 23.23 -26.20
C ARG A 920 -1.04 23.44 -26.74
N HIS A 921 -0.03 23.39 -25.88
CA HIS A 921 1.36 23.69 -26.23
C HIS A 921 2.33 22.76 -25.50
N VAL A 922 3.27 22.17 -26.23
CA VAL A 922 4.40 21.47 -25.64
C VAL A 922 5.71 21.98 -26.24
N THR A 923 6.65 22.33 -25.36
CA THR A 923 8.00 22.74 -25.71
C THR A 923 8.99 21.69 -25.22
N VAL A 924 9.88 21.23 -26.09
CA VAL A 924 11.01 20.38 -25.73
C VAL A 924 12.28 21.20 -25.84
N VAL A 925 13.05 21.28 -24.76
CA VAL A 925 14.38 21.90 -24.72
C VAL A 925 15.41 20.80 -24.62
N CYS A 926 16.34 20.70 -25.59
CA CYS A 926 17.33 19.64 -25.60
C CYS A 926 18.53 19.89 -26.53
N ASP A 927 19.63 19.16 -26.33
CA ASP A 927 20.67 18.98 -27.35
C ASP A 927 20.22 17.91 -28.37
N THR A 928 19.82 18.34 -29.57
CA THR A 928 19.33 17.38 -30.58
C THR A 928 20.37 16.37 -31.05
N SER A 929 21.66 16.69 -30.96
CA SER A 929 22.73 15.78 -31.37
C SER A 929 22.93 14.63 -30.38
N THR A 930 22.74 14.87 -29.08
CA THR A 930 22.81 13.81 -28.07
C THR A 930 21.53 12.99 -28.12
N ILE A 931 20.37 13.65 -28.16
CA ILE A 931 19.06 13.00 -28.11
C ILE A 931 18.79 12.14 -29.36
N CYS A 932 19.32 12.48 -30.54
CA CYS A 932 19.07 11.72 -31.76
C CYS A 932 19.71 10.33 -31.81
N HIS A 933 20.61 10.00 -30.88
CA HIS A 933 21.17 8.65 -30.77
C HIS A 933 20.14 7.61 -30.30
N SER A 934 19.07 8.02 -29.62
CA SER A 934 17.91 7.17 -29.40
C SER A 934 16.99 7.18 -30.62
N THR A 935 16.74 6.00 -31.21
CA THR A 935 15.88 5.86 -32.39
C THR A 935 14.45 6.35 -32.13
N PHE A 936 13.94 6.12 -30.91
CA PHE A 936 12.63 6.59 -30.47
C PHE A 936 12.58 8.12 -30.37
N LEU A 937 13.53 8.74 -29.67
CA LEU A 937 13.58 10.19 -29.50
C LEU A 937 13.84 10.92 -30.83
N ALA A 938 14.66 10.34 -31.72
CA ALA A 938 14.87 10.86 -33.07
C ALA A 938 13.57 10.93 -33.89
N ARG A 939 12.64 9.97 -33.69
CA ARG A 939 11.30 10.02 -34.32
C ARG A 939 10.44 11.15 -33.73
N LEU A 940 10.50 11.39 -32.42
CA LEU A 940 9.87 12.56 -31.79
C LEU A 940 10.39 13.88 -32.38
N LEU A 941 11.70 14.08 -32.44
CA LEU A 941 12.29 15.29 -33.03
C LEU A 941 11.88 15.48 -34.49
N ARG A 942 11.84 14.39 -35.28
CA ARG A 942 11.36 14.43 -36.67
C ARG A 942 9.88 14.79 -36.76
N HIS A 943 9.04 14.34 -35.83
CA HIS A 943 7.64 14.72 -35.77
C HIS A 943 7.48 16.21 -35.46
N ILE A 944 8.22 16.74 -34.46
CA ILE A 944 8.20 18.16 -34.13
C ILE A 944 8.67 19.01 -35.32
N ARG A 945 9.72 18.59 -36.04
CA ARG A 945 10.18 19.26 -37.27
C ARG A 945 9.13 19.32 -38.38
N ARG A 946 8.22 18.34 -38.46
CA ARG A 946 7.18 18.27 -39.49
C ARG A 946 5.90 19.01 -39.12
N HIS A 947 5.51 18.97 -37.84
CA HIS A 947 4.20 19.43 -37.39
C HIS A 947 4.25 20.63 -36.42
N GLY A 948 5.46 21.04 -36.01
CA GLY A 948 5.71 22.12 -35.06
C GLY A 948 6.73 23.12 -35.60
N GLN A 949 7.39 23.82 -34.68
CA GLN A 949 8.48 24.74 -34.98
C GLN A 949 9.77 24.32 -34.29
N VAL A 950 10.90 24.60 -34.93
CA VAL A 950 12.24 24.40 -34.36
C VAL A 950 12.96 25.73 -34.31
N LYS A 951 13.56 26.04 -33.17
CA LYS A 951 14.39 27.22 -32.95
C LYS A 951 15.70 26.80 -32.30
N HIS A 952 16.79 27.30 -32.84
CA HIS A 952 18.10 27.20 -32.21
C HIS A 952 18.28 28.38 -31.26
N VAL A 953 18.74 28.13 -30.04
CA VAL A 953 18.95 29.19 -29.04
C VAL A 953 20.31 29.85 -29.26
N ALA A 954 20.32 31.15 -29.58
CA ALA A 954 21.54 31.91 -29.80
C ALA A 954 22.09 32.55 -28.50
N PRO A 955 23.43 32.61 -28.32
CA PRO A 955 24.05 33.30 -27.19
C PRO A 955 23.72 34.81 -27.22
N GLY A 956 23.39 35.40 -26.07
CA GLY A 956 23.04 36.82 -25.94
C GLY A 956 21.58 37.20 -26.26
N SER A 957 20.71 36.23 -26.59
CA SER A 957 19.26 36.47 -26.73
C SER A 957 18.50 36.54 -25.38
N LEU A 958 19.27 36.64 -24.28
CA LEU A 958 18.86 36.46 -22.89
C LEU A 958 18.88 37.77 -22.06
N ASP A 959 19.42 38.86 -22.59
CA ASP A 959 19.25 40.18 -21.97
C ASP A 959 17.82 40.64 -22.24
N GLY A 960 17.02 40.76 -21.18
CA GLY A 960 15.56 40.96 -21.16
C GLY A 960 14.97 42.16 -21.92
N VAL A 961 15.73 42.80 -22.81
CA VAL A 961 15.28 43.80 -23.79
C VAL A 961 15.14 43.20 -25.20
N SER A 962 15.81 42.09 -25.49
CA SER A 962 15.79 41.40 -26.79
C SER A 962 15.58 39.90 -26.63
N GLY A 963 14.42 39.52 -26.08
CA GLY A 963 14.00 38.13 -26.03
C GLY A 963 14.00 37.49 -27.41
N LEU A 964 14.52 36.26 -27.52
CA LEU A 964 14.35 35.31 -28.64
C LEU A 964 13.88 35.95 -29.97
N GLY A 965 14.70 36.86 -30.53
CA GLY A 965 14.45 37.58 -31.79
C GLY A 965 12.99 37.88 -32.15
N PHE A 966 12.36 38.86 -31.49
CA PHE A 966 10.96 39.27 -31.77
C PHE A 966 10.77 40.17 -33.01
N ASN A 967 11.74 40.31 -33.91
CA ASN A 967 11.54 40.96 -35.20
C ASN A 967 11.80 39.98 -36.35
N GLN A 968 10.79 39.77 -37.19
CA GLN A 968 11.00 39.30 -38.55
C GLN A 968 11.95 40.29 -39.24
N THR A 969 13.22 39.92 -39.41
CA THR A 969 13.93 40.36 -40.61
C THR A 969 13.36 39.54 -41.76
N SER A 970 12.62 40.23 -42.60
CA SER A 970 12.29 39.80 -43.96
C SER A 970 13.45 39.01 -44.56
N LEU A 971 13.20 37.76 -44.94
CA LEU A 971 14.06 37.06 -45.91
C LEU A 971 14.21 37.98 -47.12
N PRO A 972 15.44 38.28 -47.60
CA PRO A 972 15.57 38.81 -48.94
C PRO A 972 15.13 37.70 -49.89
N SER A 973 14.14 38.01 -50.71
CA SER A 973 13.79 37.23 -51.89
C SER A 973 15.06 36.98 -52.70
N ILE A 974 15.49 35.73 -52.77
CA ILE A 974 16.43 35.26 -53.78
C ILE A 974 15.57 34.45 -54.74
N GLY A 975 15.52 34.91 -56.00
CA GLY A 975 14.74 34.33 -57.09
C GLY A 975 15.29 33.03 -57.63
#